data_AF-A0A927Y315-F1
#
_entry.id   AF-A0A927Y315-F1
#
_cell.length_a   1.000
_cell.length_b   1.000
_cell.length_c   1.000
_cell.angle_alpha   90.00
_cell.angle_beta   90.00
_cell.angle_gamma   90.00
#
_symmetry.space_group_name_H-M   'P 1'
#
loop_
_entity.id
_entity.type
_entity.pdbx_description
1 polymer ?
#
loop_
_entity_poly.entity_id
_entity_poly.type
_entity_poly.pdbx_seq_one_letter_code
_entity_poly.pdbx_strand_id
1 'polypeptide(L)'
;MKKRFWENYSKLQLLAGCFVTVCLIIVSVLLLRTVNGTKTYNVDFGAIQETVDEDGTGRLMLRGLSLRKGTYSIVFGYVADSDSKVEIALDNDSYLSDVIPATYGSSATRDYKFELKTGTDRGRIDFTYPSGSKLNLAFITVNSEIPMYYDGLIFGALLLVLIPVVWMGMYFYNRSTHKIALIVAVVMVIIQVLPFIARSGLNLGIDLRGHMMRIEGIYYGLLDGQFPVVIYPEWNNSYGQMGVLYPNVFLYIPAVFRLMGMSQLGACKLFMYLIICTSAVIALASARTIFKKEWQICLAVTVLSLDNMRLFDMLGDGRIGGALLAEMFYPLVIAGLIEIFYQNRRKWYLLAYGIAGVFCSHIVSASIVCIGVMIFAVCAIKRLKDTTLYCYIGRAILLFTGLILGTAVCFVKFYFSDWGQDKLQWEDFVTTLWPRGTVYDDRKWIFIIALFLICIASCLIVKSRGRLSHIAGTFVMPALVSGSLLLWMSTRAFPWVMLRKIPAIEYYTNMLQDSFRFITFADVFLIFCACRILEEVVLSVEGRQSYKSKTLCCSMGVIVILCLINFIQINLEYFTGKSTLYYDAVIGDIEFHQNDYLPAGTDPKWYESDAGYISDEEAVSSLAYEREGTYIYYAYTNSRDGAYVEFPRFYYDGYIAEDEMADRVQVYKGDHNRTRVYLETTDTPAIIRMWYYVPRYMPLACALSFGLWIGSLMIVAVRVYRRID
;
A
#
# COMPACT_ATOMS: atom_id res chain seq x y z
N MET A 1 -42.56 -25.36 -4.70
CA MET A 1 -41.61 -24.21 -4.77
C MET A 1 -41.74 -23.25 -3.59
N LYS A 2 -42.94 -22.74 -3.24
CA LYS A 2 -43.14 -21.83 -2.07
C LYS A 2 -42.64 -22.40 -0.73
N LYS A 3 -42.86 -23.68 -0.41
CA LYS A 3 -42.47 -24.29 0.89
C LYS A 3 -40.94 -24.31 1.11
N ARG A 4 -40.16 -24.69 0.08
CA ARG A 4 -38.68 -24.63 0.08
C ARG A 4 -38.13 -23.21 0.16
N PHE A 5 -38.85 -22.23 -0.39
CA PHE A 5 -38.47 -20.82 -0.28
C PHE A 5 -38.60 -20.34 1.17
N TRP A 6 -39.72 -20.64 1.85
CA TRP A 6 -39.94 -20.30 3.26
C TRP A 6 -38.96 -21.03 4.21
N GLU A 7 -38.62 -22.29 3.95
CA GLU A 7 -37.61 -23.04 4.74
C GLU A 7 -36.18 -22.51 4.56
N ASN A 8 -35.81 -22.10 3.35
CA ASN A 8 -34.49 -21.47 3.13
C ASN A 8 -34.45 -20.04 3.67
N TYR A 9 -35.57 -19.33 3.64
CA TYR A 9 -35.71 -17.99 4.19
C TYR A 9 -35.57 -18.00 5.73
N SER A 10 -36.17 -18.97 6.42
CA SER A 10 -36.04 -19.11 7.88
C SER A 10 -34.62 -19.46 8.32
N LYS A 11 -33.92 -20.35 7.61
CA LYS A 11 -32.50 -20.65 7.85
C LYS A 11 -31.59 -19.44 7.62
N LEU A 12 -31.90 -18.63 6.61
CA LEU A 12 -31.16 -17.40 6.33
C LEU A 12 -31.36 -16.34 7.42
N GLN A 13 -32.60 -16.19 7.90
CA GLN A 13 -32.91 -15.29 9.02
C GLN A 13 -32.19 -15.72 10.29
N LEU A 14 -32.08 -17.04 10.55
CA LEU A 14 -31.33 -17.55 11.68
C LEU A 14 -29.82 -17.23 11.57
N LEU A 15 -29.20 -17.50 10.41
CA LEU A 15 -27.78 -17.21 10.17
C LEU A 15 -27.48 -15.70 10.22
N ALA A 16 -28.35 -14.87 9.63
CA ALA A 16 -28.24 -13.42 9.71
C ALA A 16 -28.41 -12.94 11.16
N GLY A 17 -29.36 -13.51 11.91
CA GLY A 17 -29.54 -13.23 13.33
C GLY A 17 -28.30 -13.57 14.16
N CYS A 18 -27.71 -14.76 13.96
CA CYS A 18 -26.47 -15.14 14.62
C CYS A 18 -25.31 -14.20 14.26
N PHE A 19 -25.16 -13.84 12.99
CA PHE A 19 -24.11 -12.90 12.54
C PHE A 19 -24.28 -11.53 13.18
N VAL A 20 -25.50 -10.99 13.22
CA VAL A 20 -25.82 -9.73 13.89
C VAL A 20 -25.47 -9.79 15.37
N THR A 21 -25.89 -10.85 16.07
CA THR A 21 -25.58 -11.02 17.50
C THR A 21 -24.07 -11.06 17.74
N VAL A 22 -23.31 -11.80 16.94
CA VAL A 22 -21.84 -11.85 17.05
C VAL A 22 -21.23 -10.47 16.78
N CYS A 23 -21.68 -9.76 15.75
CA CYS A 23 -21.21 -8.40 15.47
C CYS A 23 -21.49 -7.47 16.64
N LEU A 24 -22.70 -7.50 17.22
CA LEU A 24 -23.05 -6.66 18.37
C LEU A 24 -22.21 -6.97 19.61
N ILE A 25 -21.89 -8.25 19.87
CA ILE A 25 -20.97 -8.64 20.94
C ILE A 25 -19.58 -8.08 20.70
N ILE A 26 -19.03 -8.26 19.48
CA ILE A 26 -17.69 -7.75 19.14
C ILE A 26 -17.65 -6.21 19.23
N VAL A 27 -18.66 -5.53 18.69
CA VAL A 27 -18.79 -4.06 18.78
C VAL A 27 -18.79 -3.62 20.25
N SER A 28 -19.55 -4.31 21.12
CA SER A 28 -19.58 -4.00 22.55
C SER A 28 -18.21 -4.15 23.21
N VAL A 29 -17.47 -5.22 22.89
CA VAL A 29 -16.10 -5.44 23.39
C VAL A 29 -15.14 -4.36 22.88
N LEU A 30 -15.22 -4.00 21.60
CA LEU A 30 -14.37 -2.97 21.00
C LEU A 30 -14.66 -1.57 21.56
N LEU A 31 -15.93 -1.26 21.85
CA LEU A 31 -16.35 -0.04 22.53
C LEU A 31 -15.74 0.04 23.93
N LEU A 32 -15.89 -1.02 24.74
CA LEU A 32 -15.31 -1.09 26.07
C LEU A 32 -13.79 -0.94 26.05
N ARG A 33 -13.11 -1.60 25.09
CA ARG A 33 -11.66 -1.47 24.92
C ARG A 33 -11.23 -0.06 24.53
N THR A 34 -11.99 0.62 23.67
CA THR A 34 -11.65 1.98 23.24
C THR A 34 -11.84 2.99 24.36
N VAL A 35 -12.94 2.89 25.12
CA VAL A 35 -13.23 3.80 26.23
C VAL A 35 -12.21 3.65 27.38
N ASN A 36 -11.78 2.42 27.68
CA ASN A 36 -10.95 2.14 28.86
C ASN A 36 -9.45 1.94 28.57
N GLY A 37 -9.07 1.56 27.34
CA GLY A 37 -7.73 1.04 27.03
C GLY A 37 -6.85 1.88 26.10
N THR A 38 -7.29 3.08 25.71
CA THR A 38 -6.56 3.92 24.73
C THR A 38 -6.15 5.29 25.28
N LYS A 39 -6.47 5.59 26.55
CA LYS A 39 -6.06 6.83 27.23
C LYS A 39 -4.69 6.71 27.89
N THR A 40 -4.27 5.49 28.18
CA THR A 40 -3.01 5.20 28.86
C THR A 40 -2.20 4.26 27.99
N TYR A 41 -0.98 4.65 27.70
CA TYR A 41 -0.03 3.89 26.93
C TYR A 41 1.20 3.61 27.79
N ASN A 42 1.47 2.33 28.05
CA ASN A 42 2.66 1.91 28.78
C ASN A 42 3.75 1.58 27.76
N VAL A 43 4.86 2.31 27.85
CA VAL A 43 6.00 2.13 26.94
C VAL A 43 6.63 0.76 27.17
N ASP A 44 6.83 0.03 26.10
CA ASP A 44 7.65 -1.18 26.12
C ASP A 44 9.14 -0.78 26.19
N PHE A 45 9.84 -1.28 27.21
CA PHE A 45 11.26 -1.02 27.39
C PHE A 45 12.12 -1.52 26.22
N GLY A 46 11.63 -2.47 25.42
CA GLY A 46 12.29 -2.87 24.18
C GLY A 46 12.39 -1.75 23.13
N ALA A 47 11.60 -0.68 23.26
CA ALA A 47 11.65 0.48 22.38
C ALA A 47 12.67 1.54 22.81
N ILE A 48 13.27 1.41 23.99
CA ILE A 48 14.28 2.36 24.49
C ILE A 48 15.65 1.99 23.93
N GLN A 49 16.30 2.94 23.28
CA GLN A 49 17.68 2.81 22.81
C GLN A 49 18.63 3.38 23.86
N GLU A 50 19.64 2.61 24.25
CA GLU A 50 20.72 3.06 25.12
C GLU A 50 21.97 3.35 24.30
N THR A 51 22.52 4.56 24.43
CA THR A 51 23.78 4.97 23.82
C THR A 51 24.69 5.61 24.85
N VAL A 52 26.00 5.49 24.66
CA VAL A 52 27.01 6.16 25.48
C VAL A 52 27.83 7.05 24.57
N ASP A 53 27.85 8.34 24.88
CA ASP A 53 28.61 9.36 24.14
C ASP A 53 30.13 9.18 24.38
N GLU A 54 30.97 9.80 23.55
CA GLU A 54 32.44 9.69 23.65
C GLU A 54 33.01 10.20 24.97
N ASP A 55 32.31 11.12 25.64
CA ASP A 55 32.64 11.66 26.95
C ASP A 55 32.21 10.74 28.11
N GLY A 56 31.60 9.59 27.80
CA GLY A 56 31.08 8.61 28.74
C GLY A 56 29.69 8.92 29.28
N THR A 57 29.04 10.00 28.82
CA THR A 57 27.65 10.32 29.18
C THR A 57 26.70 9.28 28.61
N GLY A 58 25.85 8.70 29.46
CA GLY A 58 24.86 7.72 29.03
C GLY A 58 23.54 8.40 28.64
N ARG A 59 22.88 7.87 27.60
CA ARG A 59 21.57 8.32 27.12
C ARG A 59 20.62 7.15 26.94
N LEU A 60 19.41 7.26 27.50
CA LEU A 60 18.27 6.40 27.21
C LEU A 60 17.28 7.19 26.36
N MET A 61 16.99 6.75 25.15
CA MET A 61 16.18 7.48 24.19
C MET A 61 14.96 6.67 23.79
N LEU A 62 13.78 7.27 23.98
CA LEU A 62 12.53 6.83 23.39
C LEU A 62 12.22 7.74 22.21
N ARG A 63 12.12 7.19 20.99
CA ARG A 63 11.89 7.96 19.76
C ARG A 63 10.62 7.53 19.04
N GLY A 64 10.12 8.40 18.17
CA GLY A 64 9.00 8.11 17.28
C GLY A 64 7.65 8.04 17.99
N LEU A 65 7.45 8.84 19.04
CA LEU A 65 6.13 8.98 19.66
C LEU A 65 5.20 9.70 18.69
N SER A 66 4.23 8.96 18.17
CA SER A 66 3.12 9.48 17.38
C SER A 66 1.93 9.78 18.27
N LEU A 67 1.68 11.08 18.46
CA LEU A 67 0.63 11.62 19.30
C LEU A 67 -0.20 12.61 18.50
N ARG A 68 -1.52 12.59 18.73
CA ARG A 68 -2.43 13.54 18.09
C ARG A 68 -2.45 14.86 18.86
N LYS A 69 -3.10 15.86 18.29
CA LYS A 69 -3.49 17.07 19.03
C LYS A 69 -4.26 16.68 20.30
N GLY A 70 -3.86 17.23 21.44
CA GLY A 70 -4.51 17.00 22.73
C GLY A 70 -3.61 17.23 23.93
N THR A 71 -4.16 16.98 25.12
CA THR A 71 -3.45 17.10 26.40
C THR A 71 -2.92 15.75 26.84
N TYR A 72 -1.66 15.72 27.25
CA TYR A 72 -0.93 14.52 27.63
C TYR A 72 -0.20 14.69 28.95
N SER A 73 0.09 13.58 29.61
CA SER A 73 1.02 13.52 30.73
C SER A 73 1.98 12.35 30.58
N ILE A 74 3.28 12.61 30.72
CA ILE A 74 4.32 11.58 30.75
C ILE A 74 4.66 11.32 32.21
N VAL A 75 4.37 10.10 32.66
CA VAL A 75 4.67 9.61 34.00
C VAL A 75 5.74 8.55 33.92
N PHE A 76 6.83 8.73 34.65
CA PHE A 76 7.87 7.70 34.72
C PHE A 76 8.39 7.51 36.14
N GLY A 77 8.72 6.25 36.45
CA GLY A 77 9.40 5.86 37.67
C GLY A 77 10.88 5.65 37.39
N TYR A 78 11.77 6.15 38.25
CA TYR A 78 13.22 6.01 38.06
C TYR A 78 13.98 5.82 39.38
N VAL A 79 15.17 5.23 39.26
CA VAL A 79 16.21 5.16 40.30
C VAL A 79 17.50 5.67 39.69
N ALA A 80 18.10 6.70 40.27
CA ALA A 80 19.31 7.33 39.76
C ALA A 80 20.37 7.48 40.85
N ASP A 81 21.62 7.18 40.49
CA ASP A 81 22.78 7.31 41.40
C ASP A 81 23.28 8.77 41.50
N SER A 82 23.00 9.58 40.49
CA SER A 82 23.33 11.00 40.43
C SER A 82 22.21 11.80 39.77
N ASP A 83 22.28 13.13 39.90
CA ASP A 83 21.40 14.02 39.15
C ASP A 83 21.54 13.72 37.65
N SER A 84 20.40 13.54 36.99
CA SER A 84 20.28 13.20 35.58
C SER A 84 19.35 14.21 34.91
N LYS A 85 19.25 14.21 33.59
CA LYS A 85 18.39 15.13 32.82
C LYS A 85 17.31 14.33 32.10
N VAL A 86 16.10 14.87 32.04
CA VAL A 86 15.05 14.42 31.14
C VAL A 86 14.74 15.53 30.14
N GLU A 87 14.59 15.16 28.88
CA GLU A 87 14.23 16.05 27.79
C GLU A 87 13.09 15.43 26.99
N ILE A 88 11.99 16.18 26.84
CA ILE A 88 10.87 15.83 25.98
C ILE A 88 10.95 16.77 24.79
N ALA A 89 11.20 16.22 23.60
CA ALA A 89 11.22 17.01 22.37
C ALA A 89 10.08 16.58 21.45
N LEU A 90 9.48 17.55 20.76
CA LEU A 90 8.37 17.38 19.85
C LEU A 90 8.75 18.03 18.52
N ASP A 91 8.72 17.27 17.41
CA ASP A 91 9.04 17.77 16.07
C ASP A 91 10.38 18.55 15.98
N ASN A 92 11.39 18.07 16.72
CA ASN A 92 12.75 18.60 16.94
C ASN A 92 12.91 19.76 17.93
N ASP A 93 11.82 20.40 18.37
CA ASP A 93 11.88 21.43 19.39
C ASP A 93 11.86 20.83 20.80
N SER A 94 12.74 21.32 21.67
CA SER A 94 12.73 20.94 23.08
C SER A 94 11.50 21.54 23.75
N TYR A 95 10.51 20.70 24.05
CA TYR A 95 9.30 21.14 24.75
C TYR A 95 9.55 21.31 26.24
N LEU A 96 10.30 20.37 26.83
CA LEU A 96 10.68 20.39 28.24
C LEU A 96 12.09 19.84 28.38
N SER A 97 12.90 20.51 29.20
CA SER A 97 14.20 20.03 29.66
C SER A 97 14.29 20.29 31.16
N ASP A 98 14.39 19.22 31.95
CA ASP A 98 14.40 19.30 33.42
C ASP A 98 15.48 18.38 34.04
N VAL A 99 15.95 18.73 35.24
CA VAL A 99 16.91 17.94 36.00
C VAL A 99 16.16 17.04 36.98
N ILE A 100 16.37 15.73 36.86
CA ILE A 100 15.85 14.72 37.78
C ILE A 100 16.91 14.40 38.85
N PRO A 101 16.63 14.62 40.15
CA PRO A 101 17.62 14.45 41.21
C PRO A 101 17.94 12.98 41.50
N ALA A 102 19.14 12.74 42.03
CA ALA A 102 19.56 11.44 42.54
C ALA A 102 18.58 10.88 43.59
N THR A 103 18.34 9.58 43.57
CA THR A 103 17.35 8.93 44.44
C THR A 103 17.97 8.02 45.51
N TYR A 104 19.29 7.83 45.48
CA TYR A 104 20.08 7.07 46.46
C TYR A 104 19.47 5.70 46.81
N GLY A 105 18.99 4.96 45.80
CA GLY A 105 18.42 3.61 45.96
C GLY A 105 16.92 3.55 46.26
N SER A 106 16.24 4.68 46.44
CA SER A 106 14.76 4.75 46.51
C SER A 106 14.17 5.02 45.12
N SER A 107 12.95 4.53 44.84
CA SER A 107 12.24 4.88 43.61
C SER A 107 11.60 6.26 43.71
N ALA A 108 11.76 7.07 42.68
CA ALA A 108 11.05 8.33 42.52
C ALA A 108 10.11 8.27 41.32
N THR A 109 9.08 9.11 41.33
CA THR A 109 8.14 9.26 40.21
C THR A 109 8.07 10.73 39.80
N ARG A 110 7.97 10.97 38.50
CA ARG A 110 7.73 12.28 37.90
C ARG A 110 6.53 12.22 36.98
N ASP A 111 5.79 13.32 36.91
CA ASP A 111 4.63 13.51 36.01
C ASP A 111 4.77 14.88 35.35
N TYR A 112 4.96 14.88 34.03
CA TYR A 112 5.07 16.10 33.24
C TYR A 112 3.87 16.20 32.29
N LYS A 113 3.13 17.30 32.41
CA LYS A 113 1.96 17.59 31.58
C LYS A 113 2.31 18.52 30.44
N PHE A 114 1.75 18.24 29.26
CA PHE A 114 1.95 19.05 28.07
C PHE A 114 0.72 19.05 27.17
N GLU A 115 0.61 20.08 26.34
CA GLU A 115 -0.47 20.22 25.37
C GLU A 115 0.11 20.30 23.95
N LEU A 116 -0.40 19.41 23.09
CA LEU A 116 -0.08 19.38 21.66
C LEU A 116 -1.13 20.18 20.90
N LYS A 117 -0.74 21.34 20.35
CA LYS A 117 -1.59 22.16 19.48
C LYS A 117 -1.82 21.51 18.12
N THR A 118 -0.80 20.83 17.62
CA THR A 118 -0.75 20.00 16.41
C THR A 118 -0.29 18.60 16.83
N GLY A 119 -0.68 17.56 16.08
CA GLY A 119 -0.13 16.22 16.32
C GLY A 119 1.33 16.14 15.89
N THR A 120 2.08 15.20 16.45
CA THR A 120 3.48 14.89 16.12
C THR A 120 3.61 13.40 15.79
N ASP A 121 4.52 13.03 14.90
CA ASP A 121 5.00 11.66 14.71
C ASP A 121 6.49 11.47 15.10
N ARG A 122 7.10 12.53 15.64
CA ARG A 122 8.53 12.62 15.96
C ARG A 122 8.80 12.89 17.44
N GLY A 123 7.79 12.73 18.30
CA GLY A 123 7.99 12.94 19.73
C GLY A 123 9.12 12.04 20.27
N ARG A 124 9.99 12.59 21.10
CA ARG A 124 11.06 11.85 21.76
C ARG A 124 11.15 12.20 23.24
N ILE A 125 11.61 11.23 24.02
CA ILE A 125 11.92 11.37 25.43
C ILE A 125 13.34 10.87 25.63
N ASP A 126 14.25 11.78 25.94
CA ASP A 126 15.66 11.50 26.15
C ASP A 126 15.98 11.65 27.64
N PHE A 127 16.60 10.64 28.22
CA PHE A 127 17.15 10.68 29.57
C PHE A 127 18.66 10.64 29.48
N THR A 128 19.34 11.64 30.04
CA THR A 128 20.81 11.75 30.01
C THR A 128 21.36 11.64 31.43
N TYR A 129 22.36 10.79 31.65
CA TYR A 129 22.97 10.58 32.96
C TYR A 129 24.51 10.67 32.88
N PRO A 130 25.17 11.23 33.92
CA PRO A 130 26.63 11.43 33.94
C PRO A 130 27.45 10.13 33.80
N SER A 131 28.66 10.28 33.27
CA SER A 131 29.63 9.18 33.15
C SER A 131 29.90 8.48 34.50
N GLY A 132 29.85 7.15 34.50
CA GLY A 132 30.04 6.31 35.69
C GLY A 132 28.85 6.21 36.64
N SER A 133 27.73 6.91 36.37
CA SER A 133 26.47 6.78 37.10
C SER A 133 25.51 5.79 36.42
N LYS A 134 24.43 5.39 37.10
CA LYS A 134 23.36 4.59 36.51
C LYS A 134 22.00 5.26 36.67
N LEU A 135 21.20 5.15 35.63
CA LEU A 135 19.78 5.51 35.61
C LEU A 135 18.97 4.26 35.23
N ASN A 136 18.14 3.78 36.16
CA ASN A 136 17.21 2.68 35.90
C ASN A 136 15.79 3.22 35.84
N LEU A 137 15.13 3.00 34.71
CA LEU A 137 13.72 3.34 34.51
C LEU A 137 12.85 2.14 34.90
N ALA A 138 11.88 2.35 35.79
CA ALA A 138 10.97 1.30 36.27
C ALA A 138 9.72 1.16 35.40
N PHE A 139 9.19 2.29 34.92
CA PHE A 139 8.10 2.34 33.94
C PHE A 139 8.10 3.71 33.26
N ILE A 140 7.55 3.79 32.05
CA ILE A 140 7.16 5.04 31.41
C ILE A 140 5.73 4.85 30.90
N THR A 141 4.87 5.81 31.22
CA THR A 141 3.46 5.80 30.87
C THR A 141 3.11 7.15 30.26
N VAL A 142 2.55 7.13 29.06
CA VAL A 142 1.94 8.30 28.43
C VAL A 142 0.44 8.23 28.70
N ASN A 143 -0.10 9.24 29.37
CA ASN A 143 -1.53 9.41 29.61
C ASN A 143 -2.06 10.50 28.70
N SER A 144 -3.32 10.37 28.29
CA SER A 144 -4.06 11.38 27.54
C SER A 144 -5.44 11.59 28.15
N GLU A 145 -5.93 12.82 28.13
CA GLU A 145 -7.27 13.14 28.61
C GLU A 145 -8.37 12.49 27.74
N ILE A 146 -8.07 12.36 26.44
CA ILE A 146 -8.92 11.72 25.44
C ILE A 146 -8.27 10.42 24.92
N PRO A 147 -9.05 9.50 24.31
CA PRO A 147 -8.48 8.35 23.61
C PRO A 147 -7.40 8.77 22.61
N MET A 148 -6.19 8.21 22.71
CA MET A 148 -5.09 8.49 21.76
C MET A 148 -5.47 8.10 20.33
N TYR A 149 -6.21 6.99 20.20
CA TYR A 149 -6.71 6.46 18.93
C TYR A 149 -8.10 5.83 19.06
N TYR A 150 -8.83 5.78 17.95
CA TYR A 150 -10.21 5.31 17.87
C TYR A 150 -10.36 3.98 17.12
N ASP A 151 -9.32 3.17 17.04
CA ASP A 151 -9.29 1.90 16.27
C ASP A 151 -10.49 1.00 16.56
N GLY A 152 -10.76 0.72 17.84
CA GLY A 152 -11.86 -0.16 18.23
C GLY A 152 -13.23 0.42 17.87
N LEU A 153 -13.41 1.74 18.01
CA LEU A 153 -14.63 2.44 17.58
C LEU A 153 -14.84 2.32 16.06
N ILE A 154 -13.79 2.56 15.28
CA ILE A 154 -13.83 2.50 13.81
C ILE A 154 -14.08 1.06 13.34
N PHE A 155 -13.36 0.07 13.88
CA PHE A 155 -13.63 -1.35 13.59
C PHE A 155 -15.06 -1.74 13.98
N GLY A 156 -15.56 -1.26 15.12
CA GLY A 156 -16.94 -1.48 15.54
C GLY A 156 -17.97 -0.89 14.57
N ALA A 157 -17.77 0.37 14.16
CA ALA A 157 -18.64 1.02 13.17
C ALA A 157 -18.64 0.28 11.82
N LEU A 158 -17.47 -0.17 11.36
CA LEU A 158 -17.34 -0.96 10.13
C LEU A 158 -18.05 -2.31 10.23
N LEU A 159 -18.00 -2.99 11.38
CA LEU A 159 -18.76 -4.22 11.60
C LEU A 159 -20.27 -3.99 11.50
N LEU A 160 -20.78 -2.84 11.97
CA LEU A 160 -22.19 -2.49 11.80
C LEU A 160 -22.55 -2.25 10.33
N VAL A 161 -21.67 -1.62 9.55
CA VAL A 161 -21.84 -1.45 8.09
C VAL A 161 -21.78 -2.79 7.35
N LEU A 162 -21.01 -3.77 7.85
CA LEU A 162 -20.93 -5.10 7.26
C LEU A 162 -22.24 -5.90 7.41
N ILE A 163 -23.11 -5.60 8.38
CA ILE A 163 -24.40 -6.27 8.54
C ILE A 163 -25.28 -6.19 7.28
N PRO A 164 -25.65 -4.99 6.77
CA PRO A 164 -26.44 -4.89 5.55
C PRO A 164 -25.70 -5.43 4.32
N VAL A 165 -24.37 -5.33 4.27
CA VAL A 165 -23.55 -5.89 3.18
C VAL A 165 -23.62 -7.41 3.16
N VAL A 166 -23.49 -8.07 4.30
CA VAL A 166 -23.64 -9.53 4.43
C VAL A 166 -25.07 -9.95 4.10
N TRP A 167 -26.07 -9.19 4.54
CA TRP A 167 -27.46 -9.47 4.20
C TRP A 167 -27.73 -9.37 2.69
N MET A 168 -27.18 -8.34 2.04
CA MET A 168 -27.20 -8.20 0.58
C MET A 168 -26.42 -9.32 -0.12
N GLY A 169 -25.26 -9.71 0.42
CA GLY A 169 -24.46 -10.85 -0.06
C GLY A 169 -25.23 -12.17 0.03
N MET A 170 -25.97 -12.40 1.12
CA MET A 170 -26.85 -13.55 1.31
C MET A 170 -28.01 -13.56 0.31
N TYR A 171 -28.58 -12.40 0.03
CA TYR A 171 -29.60 -12.24 -1.02
C TYR A 171 -29.06 -12.66 -2.39
N PHE A 172 -27.88 -12.15 -2.78
CA PHE A 172 -27.22 -12.56 -4.03
C PHE A 172 -26.78 -14.03 -4.03
N TYR A 173 -26.31 -14.55 -2.89
CA TYR A 173 -25.96 -15.96 -2.73
C TYR A 173 -27.13 -16.87 -3.06
N ASN A 174 -28.34 -16.55 -2.58
CA ASN A 174 -29.53 -17.37 -2.83
C ASN A 174 -29.91 -17.46 -4.31
N ARG A 175 -29.62 -16.41 -5.08
CA ARG A 175 -29.88 -16.33 -6.53
C ARG A 175 -28.69 -16.76 -7.40
N SER A 176 -27.51 -16.92 -6.81
CA SER A 176 -26.31 -17.35 -7.52
C SER A 176 -26.43 -18.81 -7.96
N THR A 177 -26.02 -19.07 -9.21
CA THR A 177 -25.82 -20.43 -9.74
C THR A 177 -24.51 -21.08 -9.26
N HIS A 178 -23.62 -20.28 -8.67
CA HIS A 178 -22.30 -20.71 -8.19
C HIS A 178 -22.14 -20.43 -6.69
N LYS A 179 -22.86 -21.20 -5.86
CA LYS A 179 -22.92 -21.03 -4.39
C LYS A 179 -21.66 -21.51 -3.70
N ILE A 180 -21.11 -22.65 -4.10
CA ILE A 180 -19.87 -23.21 -3.55
C ILE A 180 -18.72 -22.25 -3.82
N ALA A 181 -18.66 -21.66 -5.01
CA ALA A 181 -17.62 -20.67 -5.34
C ALA A 181 -17.66 -19.42 -4.44
N LEU A 182 -18.85 -18.98 -4.00
CA LEU A 182 -18.98 -17.89 -3.02
C LEU A 182 -18.43 -18.31 -1.66
N ILE A 183 -18.79 -19.51 -1.21
CA ILE A 183 -18.29 -20.06 0.06
C ILE A 183 -16.77 -20.17 0.01
N VAL A 184 -16.20 -20.71 -1.07
CA VAL A 184 -14.75 -20.81 -1.27
C VAL A 184 -14.10 -19.43 -1.21
N ALA A 185 -14.66 -18.42 -1.88
CA ALA A 185 -14.13 -17.05 -1.81
C ALA A 185 -14.11 -16.51 -0.36
N VAL A 186 -15.19 -16.69 0.40
CA VAL A 186 -15.26 -16.29 1.81
C VAL A 186 -14.23 -17.05 2.67
N VAL A 187 -14.09 -18.37 2.46
CA VAL A 187 -13.09 -19.18 3.16
C VAL A 187 -11.67 -18.71 2.83
N MET A 188 -11.38 -18.39 1.57
CA MET A 188 -10.06 -17.86 1.17
C MET A 188 -9.77 -16.49 1.79
N VAL A 189 -10.78 -15.63 1.96
CA VAL A 189 -10.62 -14.37 2.71
C VAL A 189 -10.26 -14.65 4.15
N ILE A 190 -11.00 -15.54 4.82
CA ILE A 190 -10.74 -15.89 6.23
C ILE A 190 -9.31 -16.44 6.37
N ILE A 191 -8.92 -17.41 5.53
CA ILE A 191 -7.58 -18.01 5.57
C ILE A 191 -6.48 -16.95 5.45
N GLN A 192 -6.60 -16.00 4.52
CA GLN A 192 -5.59 -14.95 4.31
C GLN A 192 -5.60 -13.87 5.40
N VAL A 193 -6.74 -13.61 6.06
CA VAL A 193 -6.86 -12.60 7.12
C VAL A 193 -6.35 -13.13 8.47
N LEU A 194 -6.49 -14.44 8.73
CA LEU A 194 -6.10 -15.07 10.01
C LEU A 194 -4.70 -14.68 10.52
N PRO A 195 -3.63 -14.65 9.71
CA PRO A 195 -2.28 -14.32 10.18
C PRO A 195 -2.18 -12.90 10.74
N PHE A 196 -2.88 -11.95 10.13
CA PHE A 196 -2.90 -10.55 10.53
C PHE A 196 -3.79 -10.28 11.77
N ILE A 197 -4.77 -11.14 12.03
CA ILE A 197 -5.55 -11.13 13.28
C ILE A 197 -4.74 -11.75 14.41
N ALA A 198 -4.08 -12.89 14.14
CA ALA A 198 -3.36 -13.65 15.14
C ALA A 198 -2.06 -12.96 15.61
N ARG A 199 -1.44 -12.13 14.76
CA ARG A 199 -0.23 -11.35 15.12
C ARG A 199 -0.61 -9.94 15.59
N SER A 200 -0.06 -9.50 16.72
CA SER A 200 -0.32 -8.17 17.30
C SER A 200 0.14 -7.02 16.40
N GLY A 201 1.31 -7.16 15.77
CA GLY A 201 1.88 -6.20 14.81
C GLY A 201 1.92 -6.66 13.36
N LEU A 202 2.57 -5.86 12.52
CA LEU A 202 2.92 -6.14 11.13
C LEU A 202 4.44 -6.23 10.98
N ASN A 203 4.94 -7.18 10.20
CA ASN A 203 6.37 -7.24 9.91
C ASN A 203 6.75 -6.08 9.00
N LEU A 204 7.72 -5.27 9.41
CA LEU A 204 8.38 -4.29 8.56
C LEU A 204 9.23 -5.06 7.54
N GLY A 205 8.57 -5.56 6.50
CA GLY A 205 9.23 -6.09 5.31
C GLY A 205 9.95 -4.99 4.54
N ILE A 206 10.37 -5.29 3.31
CA ILE A 206 11.14 -4.35 2.47
C ILE A 206 10.37 -3.04 2.23
N ASP A 207 9.07 -3.12 1.90
CA ASP A 207 8.31 -1.95 1.42
C ASP A 207 7.30 -1.40 2.44
N LEU A 208 6.97 -2.15 3.50
CA LEU A 208 5.88 -1.77 4.41
C LEU A 208 6.13 -0.40 5.05
N ARG A 209 7.37 -0.14 5.51
CA ARG A 209 7.74 1.15 6.12
C ARG A 209 7.55 2.32 5.16
N GLY A 210 7.95 2.15 3.90
CA GLY A 210 7.75 3.16 2.86
C GLY A 210 6.26 3.40 2.56
N HIS A 211 5.43 2.36 2.52
CA HIS A 211 3.98 2.52 2.35
C HIS A 211 3.31 3.20 3.55
N MET A 212 3.72 2.85 4.77
CA MET A 212 3.28 3.50 6.00
C MET A 212 3.57 4.99 5.98
N MET A 213 4.80 5.37 5.61
CA MET A 213 5.17 6.77 5.43
C MET A 213 4.30 7.47 4.38
N ARG A 214 3.95 6.80 3.27
CA ARG A 214 3.12 7.41 2.21
C ARG A 214 1.71 7.66 2.70
N ILE A 215 1.18 6.77 3.53
CA ILE A 215 -0.13 6.96 4.17
C ILE A 215 -0.10 8.18 5.11
N GLU A 216 0.95 8.34 5.93
CA GLU A 216 1.10 9.54 6.77
C GLU A 216 1.32 10.81 5.95
N GLY A 217 2.12 10.73 4.88
CA GLY A 217 2.35 11.84 3.97
C GLY A 217 1.05 12.34 3.33
N ILE A 218 0.14 11.44 2.94
CA ILE A 218 -1.20 11.80 2.46
C ILE A 218 -2.05 12.36 3.60
N TYR A 219 -2.00 11.78 4.80
CA TYR A 219 -2.73 12.28 5.97
C TYR A 219 -2.34 13.71 6.33
N TYR A 220 -1.05 14.01 6.48
CA TYR A 220 -0.56 15.36 6.77
C TYR A 220 -0.77 16.32 5.60
N GLY A 221 -0.63 15.85 4.35
CA GLY A 221 -0.95 16.67 3.17
C GLY A 221 -2.43 17.06 3.07
N LEU A 222 -3.34 16.19 3.52
CA LEU A 222 -4.77 16.51 3.61
C LEU A 222 -5.07 17.52 4.72
N LEU A 223 -4.38 17.43 5.86
CA LEU A 223 -4.45 18.43 6.93
C LEU A 223 -3.92 19.80 6.48
N ASP A 224 -2.88 19.79 5.64
CA ASP A 224 -2.30 20.96 4.98
C ASP A 224 -3.18 21.54 3.85
N GLY A 225 -4.40 21.01 3.65
CA GLY A 225 -5.36 21.52 2.68
C GLY A 225 -5.07 21.15 1.22
N GLN A 226 -4.12 20.24 0.97
CA GLN A 226 -3.78 19.80 -0.39
C GLN A 226 -4.79 18.76 -0.91
N PHE A 227 -5.34 18.97 -2.10
CA PHE A 227 -6.02 17.92 -2.85
C PHE A 227 -5.85 18.08 -4.37
N PRO A 228 -5.30 17.08 -5.07
CA PRO A 228 -4.58 15.93 -4.52
C PRO A 228 -3.35 16.37 -3.71
N VAL A 229 -2.89 15.55 -2.77
CA VAL A 229 -1.65 15.75 -2.02
C VAL A 229 -0.47 15.64 -2.97
N VAL A 230 0.24 16.76 -3.17
CA VAL A 230 1.40 16.85 -4.06
C VAL A 230 2.69 16.71 -3.28
N ILE A 231 2.77 17.35 -2.10
CA ILE A 231 3.92 17.32 -1.21
C ILE A 231 3.52 16.63 0.08
N TYR A 232 4.29 15.63 0.51
CA TYR A 232 4.25 15.07 1.85
C TYR A 232 5.00 16.01 2.80
N PRO A 233 4.34 16.79 3.66
CA PRO A 233 5.00 17.90 4.35
C PRO A 233 6.03 17.45 5.40
N GLU A 234 5.73 16.37 6.12
CA GLU A 234 6.54 15.91 7.28
C GLU A 234 7.66 14.92 6.91
N TRP A 235 7.83 14.63 5.63
CA TRP A 235 8.89 13.75 5.16
C TRP A 235 10.25 14.44 5.13
N ASN A 236 11.31 13.64 5.26
CA ASN A 236 12.71 14.08 5.18
C ASN A 236 13.02 15.23 6.13
N ASN A 237 12.81 15.00 7.43
CA ASN A 237 12.95 16.01 8.47
C ASN A 237 12.07 17.25 8.26
N SER A 238 10.85 17.03 7.78
CA SER A 238 9.92 18.08 7.39
C SER A 238 10.47 19.05 6.33
N TYR A 239 11.43 18.63 5.49
CA TYR A 239 11.77 19.33 4.24
C TYR A 239 10.76 19.06 3.14
N GLY A 240 9.97 18.00 3.29
CA GLY A 240 8.95 17.57 2.34
C GLY A 240 9.46 16.60 1.28
N GLN A 241 8.53 15.87 0.65
CA GLN A 241 8.81 15.01 -0.50
C GLN A 241 7.67 15.07 -1.50
N MET A 242 7.97 14.93 -2.79
CA MET A 242 6.95 14.83 -3.82
C MET A 242 6.19 13.50 -3.78
N GLY A 243 4.89 13.56 -3.48
CA GLY A 243 4.03 12.38 -3.35
C GLY A 243 3.48 11.85 -4.67
N VAL A 244 3.17 12.73 -5.63
CA VAL A 244 2.43 12.40 -6.88
C VAL A 244 3.19 11.55 -7.91
N LEU A 245 4.49 11.36 -7.74
CA LEU A 245 5.28 10.43 -8.54
C LEU A 245 5.04 8.96 -8.17
N TYR A 246 4.40 8.71 -7.02
CA TYR A 246 3.88 7.41 -6.66
C TYR A 246 2.36 7.33 -6.87
N PRO A 247 1.79 6.25 -7.45
CA PRO A 247 0.34 6.08 -7.55
C PRO A 247 -0.32 5.93 -6.18
N ASN A 248 -0.90 7.02 -5.67
CA ASN A 248 -1.44 7.06 -4.31
C ASN A 248 -2.95 6.86 -4.20
N VAL A 249 -3.69 6.66 -5.30
CA VAL A 249 -5.17 6.76 -5.32
C VAL A 249 -5.82 5.94 -4.22
N PHE A 250 -5.40 4.68 -4.08
CA PHE A 250 -5.96 3.77 -3.07
C PHE A 250 -5.40 4.01 -1.67
N LEU A 251 -4.23 4.66 -1.53
CA LEU A 251 -3.65 5.01 -0.23
C LEU A 251 -4.40 6.15 0.47
N TYR A 252 -5.25 6.90 -0.25
CA TYR A 252 -6.21 7.80 0.38
C TYR A 252 -7.20 7.05 1.30
N ILE A 253 -7.48 5.76 1.05
CA ILE A 253 -8.39 4.97 1.90
C ILE A 253 -7.86 4.86 3.34
N PRO A 254 -6.65 4.31 3.60
CA PRO A 254 -6.09 4.31 4.94
C PRO A 254 -5.82 5.72 5.48
N ALA A 255 -5.44 6.70 4.65
CA ALA A 255 -5.23 8.07 5.10
C ALA A 255 -6.52 8.74 5.62
N VAL A 256 -7.68 8.46 5.02
CA VAL A 256 -8.98 8.92 5.55
C VAL A 256 -9.27 8.29 6.90
N PHE A 257 -8.94 7.01 7.12
CA PHE A 257 -9.07 6.40 8.45
C PHE A 257 -8.11 7.04 9.47
N ARG A 258 -6.92 7.48 9.05
CA ARG A 258 -6.02 8.30 9.89
C ARG A 258 -6.65 9.63 10.29
N LEU A 259 -7.31 10.33 9.36
CA LEU A 259 -8.07 11.55 9.66
C LEU A 259 -9.21 11.29 10.68
N MET A 260 -9.85 10.12 10.61
CA MET A 260 -10.86 9.70 11.58
C MET A 260 -10.27 9.33 12.97
N GLY A 261 -8.95 9.38 13.13
CA GLY A 261 -8.24 9.10 14.37
C GLY A 261 -7.93 7.63 14.62
N MET A 262 -7.92 6.80 13.57
CA MET A 262 -7.36 5.46 13.64
C MET A 262 -5.84 5.53 13.75
N SER A 263 -5.19 4.64 14.51
CA SER A 263 -3.73 4.50 14.53
C SER A 263 -3.20 4.08 13.16
N GLN A 264 -1.91 4.32 12.92
CA GLN A 264 -1.26 3.90 11.67
C GLN A 264 -1.25 2.39 11.49
N LEU A 265 -0.93 1.63 12.55
CA LEU A 265 -1.02 0.17 12.54
C LEU A 265 -2.43 -0.31 12.20
N GLY A 266 -3.44 0.28 12.85
CA GLY A 266 -4.85 -0.02 12.62
C GLY A 266 -5.27 0.26 11.18
N ALA A 267 -4.91 1.42 10.64
CA ALA A 267 -5.21 1.82 9.27
C ALA A 267 -4.56 0.87 8.25
N CYS A 268 -3.30 0.45 8.48
CA CYS A 268 -2.60 -0.50 7.62
C CYS A 268 -3.25 -1.90 7.66
N LYS A 269 -3.59 -2.40 8.87
CA LYS A 269 -4.29 -3.69 9.02
C LYS A 269 -5.66 -3.68 8.34
N LEU A 270 -6.42 -2.60 8.53
CA LEU A 270 -7.72 -2.45 7.87
C LEU A 270 -7.56 -2.41 6.35
N PHE A 271 -6.59 -1.66 5.84
CA PHE A 271 -6.31 -1.61 4.41
C PHE A 271 -5.96 -2.99 3.85
N MET A 272 -5.17 -3.79 4.59
CA MET A 272 -4.89 -5.18 4.23
C MET A 272 -6.14 -6.04 4.15
N TYR A 273 -7.06 -5.93 5.10
CA TYR A 273 -8.34 -6.65 5.06
C TYR A 273 -9.16 -6.26 3.83
N LEU A 274 -9.18 -4.97 3.48
CA LEU A 274 -9.88 -4.47 2.29
C LEU A 274 -9.25 -5.01 1.00
N ILE A 275 -7.92 -5.05 0.90
CA ILE A 275 -7.20 -5.63 -0.24
C ILE A 275 -7.57 -7.11 -0.39
N ILE A 276 -7.50 -7.90 0.69
CA ILE A 276 -7.81 -9.33 0.66
C ILE A 276 -9.26 -9.58 0.23
N CYS A 277 -10.21 -8.84 0.82
CA CYS A 277 -11.64 -8.98 0.48
C CYS A 277 -11.90 -8.60 -0.99
N THR A 278 -11.37 -7.46 -1.44
CA THR A 278 -11.57 -6.97 -2.81
C THR A 278 -10.90 -7.88 -3.83
N SER A 279 -9.73 -8.44 -3.51
CA SER A 279 -9.06 -9.45 -4.35
C SER A 279 -9.89 -10.70 -4.52
N ALA A 280 -10.50 -11.22 -3.45
CA ALA A 280 -11.38 -12.39 -3.55
C ALA A 280 -12.62 -12.11 -4.41
N VAL A 281 -13.20 -10.91 -4.29
CA VAL A 281 -14.33 -10.47 -5.14
C VAL A 281 -13.93 -10.38 -6.61
N ILE A 282 -12.79 -9.75 -6.91
CA ILE A 282 -12.29 -9.63 -8.28
C ILE A 282 -11.91 -10.99 -8.88
N ALA A 283 -11.26 -11.86 -8.11
CA ALA A 283 -10.95 -13.23 -8.53
C ALA A 283 -12.23 -14.01 -8.85
N LEU A 284 -13.23 -13.95 -7.98
CA LEU A 284 -14.52 -14.60 -8.19
C LEU A 284 -15.26 -14.05 -9.41
N ALA A 285 -15.31 -12.72 -9.58
CA ALA A 285 -15.94 -12.07 -10.72
C ALA A 285 -15.26 -12.43 -12.05
N SER A 286 -13.92 -12.45 -12.05
CA SER A 286 -13.11 -12.83 -13.20
C SER A 286 -13.30 -14.30 -13.56
N ALA A 287 -13.24 -15.20 -12.57
CA ALA A 287 -13.43 -16.63 -12.77
C ALA A 287 -14.85 -16.97 -13.25
N ARG A 288 -15.90 -16.34 -12.71
CA ARG A 288 -17.29 -16.48 -13.19
C ARG A 288 -17.52 -15.95 -14.59
N THR A 289 -16.71 -14.98 -15.00
CA THR A 289 -16.74 -14.41 -16.34
C THR A 289 -16.13 -15.39 -17.33
N ILE A 290 -15.00 -16.00 -16.98
CA ILE A 290 -14.25 -16.92 -17.86
C ILE A 290 -14.88 -18.32 -17.90
N PHE A 291 -15.30 -18.86 -16.76
CA PHE A 291 -15.69 -20.26 -16.59
C PHE A 291 -17.18 -20.44 -16.34
N LYS A 292 -17.72 -21.56 -16.85
CA LYS A 292 -19.12 -21.95 -16.64
C LYS A 292 -19.28 -23.01 -15.55
N LYS A 293 -18.26 -23.82 -15.29
CA LYS A 293 -18.32 -24.91 -14.30
C LYS A 293 -17.87 -24.40 -12.94
N GLU A 294 -18.67 -24.66 -11.92
CA GLU A 294 -18.42 -24.18 -10.57
C GLU A 294 -17.06 -24.64 -10.01
N TRP A 295 -16.63 -25.87 -10.30
CA TRP A 295 -15.33 -26.36 -9.84
C TRP A 295 -14.14 -25.57 -10.43
N GLN A 296 -14.24 -25.08 -11.68
CA GLN A 296 -13.20 -24.25 -12.30
C GLN A 296 -13.12 -22.89 -11.59
N ILE A 297 -14.28 -22.35 -11.22
CA ILE A 297 -14.37 -21.09 -10.48
C ILE A 297 -13.77 -21.28 -9.09
N CYS A 298 -14.12 -22.35 -8.37
CA CYS A 298 -13.54 -22.67 -7.07
C CYS A 298 -12.01 -22.84 -7.16
N LEU A 299 -11.52 -23.60 -8.14
CA LEU A 299 -10.08 -23.81 -8.34
C LEU A 299 -9.37 -22.48 -8.61
N ALA A 300 -9.89 -21.67 -9.53
CA ALA A 300 -9.29 -20.38 -9.86
C ALA A 300 -9.25 -19.45 -8.64
N VAL A 301 -10.34 -19.34 -7.88
CA VAL A 301 -10.39 -18.49 -6.66
C VAL A 301 -9.40 -18.99 -5.61
N THR A 302 -9.34 -20.29 -5.36
CA THR A 302 -8.40 -20.87 -4.39
C THR A 302 -6.96 -20.60 -4.79
N VAL A 303 -6.60 -20.89 -6.04
CA VAL A 303 -5.21 -20.78 -6.50
C VAL A 303 -4.78 -19.31 -6.61
N LEU A 304 -5.64 -18.40 -7.07
CA LEU A 304 -5.32 -16.96 -7.09
C LEU A 304 -5.19 -16.37 -5.67
N SER A 305 -5.90 -16.93 -4.69
CA SER A 305 -5.85 -16.46 -3.29
C SER A 305 -4.61 -16.96 -2.55
N LEU A 306 -4.13 -18.14 -2.92
CA LEU A 306 -2.98 -18.81 -2.29
C LEU A 306 -1.77 -18.84 -3.23
N ASP A 307 -1.76 -17.96 -4.23
CA ASP A 307 -0.67 -17.83 -5.18
C ASP A 307 0.61 -17.41 -4.45
N ASN A 308 1.73 -18.02 -4.84
CA ASN A 308 2.96 -17.91 -4.06
C ASN A 308 3.52 -16.47 -4.06
N MET A 309 3.54 -15.82 -5.22
CA MET A 309 4.06 -14.46 -5.33
C MET A 309 3.19 -13.47 -4.57
N ARG A 310 1.88 -13.62 -4.70
CA ARG A 310 0.92 -12.84 -3.92
C ARG A 310 1.15 -12.96 -2.42
N LEU A 311 1.28 -14.19 -1.92
CA LEU A 311 1.50 -14.43 -0.50
C LEU A 311 2.84 -13.87 -0.04
N PHE A 312 3.86 -13.91 -0.89
CA PHE A 312 5.18 -13.34 -0.61
C PHE A 312 5.12 -11.81 -0.52
N ASP A 313 4.47 -11.14 -1.47
CA ASP A 313 4.25 -9.68 -1.43
C ASP A 313 3.40 -9.26 -0.22
N MET A 314 2.49 -10.13 0.23
CA MET A 314 1.58 -9.90 1.35
C MET A 314 2.22 -10.10 2.73
N LEU A 315 2.87 -11.25 2.95
CA LEU A 315 3.37 -11.68 4.26
C LEU A 315 4.90 -11.55 4.37
N GLY A 316 5.64 -11.65 3.27
CA GLY A 316 7.10 -11.50 3.25
C GLY A 316 7.51 -10.04 3.18
N ASP A 317 7.32 -9.41 2.02
CA ASP A 317 7.88 -8.08 1.71
C ASP A 317 6.98 -6.92 2.17
N GLY A 318 5.71 -7.17 2.46
CA GLY A 318 4.76 -6.16 2.92
C GLY A 318 4.48 -5.06 1.87
N ARG A 319 4.37 -5.44 0.59
CA ARG A 319 4.17 -4.53 -0.57
C ARG A 319 2.74 -4.03 -0.71
N ILE A 320 2.11 -3.71 0.42
CA ILE A 320 0.65 -3.51 0.56
C ILE A 320 0.11 -2.32 -0.22
N GLY A 321 0.95 -1.30 -0.44
CA GLY A 321 0.57 -0.07 -1.11
C GLY A 321 1.02 0.00 -2.56
N GLY A 322 1.52 -1.09 -3.15
CA GLY A 322 2.13 -1.13 -4.49
C GLY A 322 1.82 -2.42 -5.24
N ALA A 323 2.81 -3.32 -5.33
CA ALA A 323 2.72 -4.54 -6.15
C ALA A 323 1.52 -5.45 -5.76
N LEU A 324 1.33 -5.75 -4.47
CA LEU A 324 0.20 -6.56 -3.99
C LEU A 324 -1.16 -5.97 -4.37
N LEU A 325 -1.26 -4.64 -4.31
CA LEU A 325 -2.46 -3.88 -4.64
C LEU A 325 -2.73 -3.88 -6.16
N ALA A 326 -1.69 -3.90 -6.98
CA ALA A 326 -1.81 -4.06 -8.43
C ALA A 326 -2.24 -5.49 -8.80
N GLU A 327 -1.68 -6.52 -8.16
CA GLU A 327 -2.00 -7.93 -8.41
C GLU A 327 -3.48 -8.27 -8.23
N MET A 328 -4.14 -7.58 -7.29
CA MET A 328 -5.59 -7.67 -7.09
C MET A 328 -6.39 -7.53 -8.40
N PHE A 329 -5.90 -6.74 -9.35
CA PHE A 329 -6.57 -6.45 -10.63
C PHE A 329 -6.11 -7.35 -11.79
N TYR A 330 -5.03 -8.12 -11.65
CA TYR A 330 -4.54 -8.99 -12.73
C TYR A 330 -5.58 -10.02 -13.22
N PRO A 331 -6.37 -10.68 -12.36
CA PRO A 331 -7.44 -11.57 -12.81
C PRO A 331 -8.45 -10.87 -13.73
N LEU A 332 -8.74 -9.59 -13.44
CA LEU A 332 -9.71 -8.79 -14.19
C LEU A 332 -9.17 -8.41 -15.57
N VAL A 333 -7.87 -8.08 -15.66
CA VAL A 333 -7.19 -7.84 -16.94
C VAL A 333 -7.32 -9.07 -17.84
N ILE A 334 -6.97 -10.26 -17.34
CA ILE A 334 -7.00 -11.48 -18.15
C ILE A 334 -8.44 -11.88 -18.49
N ALA A 335 -9.40 -11.71 -17.58
CA ALA A 335 -10.82 -11.89 -17.89
C ALA A 335 -11.28 -10.94 -19.01
N GLY A 336 -10.85 -9.69 -18.99
CA GLY A 336 -11.10 -8.71 -20.05
C GLY A 336 -10.52 -9.13 -21.40
N LEU A 337 -9.27 -9.59 -21.44
CA LEU A 337 -8.64 -10.12 -22.65
C LEU A 337 -9.39 -11.32 -23.22
N ILE A 338 -9.73 -12.29 -22.37
CA ILE A 338 -10.44 -13.51 -22.78
C ILE A 338 -11.84 -13.16 -23.33
N GLU A 339 -12.56 -12.24 -22.68
CA GLU A 339 -13.88 -11.80 -23.13
C GLU A 339 -13.83 -11.08 -24.48
N ILE A 340 -12.87 -10.16 -24.66
CA ILE A 340 -12.72 -9.38 -25.90
C ILE A 340 -12.29 -10.25 -27.09
N PHE A 341 -11.40 -11.24 -26.89
CA PHE A 341 -10.83 -12.02 -27.97
C PHE A 341 -11.56 -13.34 -28.24
N TYR A 342 -12.19 -13.96 -27.23
CA TYR A 342 -12.70 -15.34 -27.32
C TYR A 342 -14.14 -15.53 -26.86
N GLN A 343 -14.72 -14.60 -26.09
CA GLN A 343 -16.08 -14.75 -25.56
C GLN A 343 -16.99 -13.57 -25.93
N ASN A 344 -17.48 -12.78 -24.96
CA ASN A 344 -18.41 -11.68 -25.17
C ASN A 344 -17.70 -10.32 -25.16
N ARG A 345 -17.36 -9.83 -26.36
CA ARG A 345 -16.67 -8.55 -26.58
C ARG A 345 -17.36 -7.33 -25.95
N ARG A 346 -18.66 -7.41 -25.66
CA ARG A 346 -19.40 -6.32 -24.97
C ARG A 346 -18.94 -6.11 -23.52
N LYS A 347 -18.19 -7.04 -22.95
CA LYS A 347 -17.55 -6.91 -21.63
C LYS A 347 -16.16 -6.26 -21.67
N TRP A 348 -15.86 -5.52 -22.73
CA TRP A 348 -14.61 -4.76 -22.90
C TRP A 348 -14.22 -3.88 -21.70
N TYR A 349 -15.21 -3.41 -20.93
CA TYR A 349 -15.00 -2.59 -19.74
C TYR A 349 -14.18 -3.31 -18.65
N LEU A 350 -14.17 -4.65 -18.61
CA LEU A 350 -13.36 -5.40 -17.65
C LEU A 350 -11.86 -5.16 -17.88
N LEU A 351 -11.43 -5.09 -19.14
CA LEU A 351 -10.04 -4.80 -19.47
C LEU A 351 -9.67 -3.38 -19.04
N ALA A 352 -10.56 -2.41 -19.27
CA ALA A 352 -10.36 -1.02 -18.87
C ALA A 352 -10.21 -0.88 -17.34
N TYR A 353 -11.13 -1.47 -16.55
CA TYR A 353 -11.04 -1.45 -15.09
C TYR A 353 -9.81 -2.18 -14.57
N GLY A 354 -9.46 -3.33 -15.16
CA GLY A 354 -8.28 -4.09 -14.79
C GLY A 354 -7.01 -3.26 -14.95
N ILE A 355 -6.76 -2.72 -16.15
CA ILE A 355 -5.54 -1.94 -16.42
C ILE A 355 -5.55 -0.61 -15.64
N ALA A 356 -6.69 0.07 -15.53
CA ALA A 356 -6.80 1.31 -14.75
C ALA A 356 -6.52 1.06 -13.26
N GLY A 357 -7.05 -0.06 -12.70
CA GLY A 357 -6.77 -0.47 -11.33
C GLY A 357 -5.28 -0.70 -11.11
N VAL A 358 -4.61 -1.45 -12.00
CA VAL A 358 -3.16 -1.67 -11.93
C VAL A 358 -2.39 -0.34 -11.99
N PHE A 359 -2.73 0.54 -12.94
CA PHE A 359 -2.07 1.85 -13.12
C PHE A 359 -2.20 2.75 -11.89
N CYS A 360 -3.39 2.80 -11.28
CA CYS A 360 -3.65 3.58 -10.08
C CYS A 360 -3.02 2.98 -8.80
N SER A 361 -2.54 1.74 -8.85
CA SER A 361 -1.88 1.06 -7.73
C SER A 361 -0.35 1.10 -7.83
N HIS A 362 0.22 0.82 -9.01
CA HIS A 362 1.66 0.67 -9.18
C HIS A 362 2.06 0.75 -10.66
N ILE A 363 2.79 1.81 -11.05
CA ILE A 363 3.16 2.10 -12.44
C ILE A 363 4.06 1.00 -13.03
N VAL A 364 4.98 0.46 -12.25
CA VAL A 364 5.87 -0.61 -12.72
C VAL A 364 5.08 -1.89 -13.01
N SER A 365 4.09 -2.23 -12.19
CA SER A 365 3.19 -3.36 -12.49
C SER A 365 2.35 -3.08 -13.74
N ALA A 366 1.95 -1.83 -13.98
CA ALA A 366 1.20 -1.44 -15.16
C ALA A 366 2.01 -1.65 -16.45
N SER A 367 3.32 -1.36 -16.44
CA SER A 367 4.17 -1.60 -17.61
C SER A 367 4.28 -3.10 -17.93
N ILE A 368 4.40 -3.96 -16.92
CA ILE A 368 4.43 -5.42 -17.09
C ILE A 368 3.10 -5.94 -17.65
N VAL A 369 1.99 -5.43 -17.13
CA VAL A 369 0.65 -5.76 -17.64
C VAL A 369 0.51 -5.36 -19.10
N CYS A 370 0.98 -4.17 -19.49
CA CYS A 370 1.01 -3.75 -20.90
C CYS A 370 1.81 -4.73 -21.78
N ILE A 371 2.99 -5.16 -21.33
CA ILE A 371 3.80 -6.17 -22.05
C ILE A 371 3.02 -7.48 -22.21
N GLY A 372 2.44 -8.02 -21.13
CA GLY A 372 1.70 -9.28 -21.22
C GLY A 372 0.40 -9.18 -22.04
N VAL A 373 -0.28 -8.03 -22.03
CA VAL A 373 -1.42 -7.73 -22.93
C VAL A 373 -0.98 -7.77 -24.39
N MET A 374 0.16 -7.14 -24.72
CA MET A 374 0.72 -7.17 -26.08
C MET A 374 1.10 -8.59 -26.50
N ILE A 375 1.79 -9.34 -25.64
CA ILE A 375 2.15 -10.75 -25.90
C ILE A 375 0.88 -11.58 -26.16
N PHE A 376 -0.15 -11.44 -25.33
CA PHE A 376 -1.41 -12.15 -25.52
C PHE A 376 -2.09 -11.77 -26.85
N ALA A 377 -2.12 -10.48 -27.20
CA ALA A 377 -2.70 -10.01 -28.45
C ALA A 377 -1.96 -10.58 -29.68
N VAL A 378 -0.63 -10.66 -29.63
CA VAL A 378 0.21 -11.31 -30.66
C VAL A 378 -0.09 -12.80 -30.74
N CYS A 379 -0.20 -13.50 -29.61
CA CYS A 379 -0.59 -14.91 -29.60
C CYS A 379 -2.00 -15.13 -30.17
N ALA A 380 -2.88 -14.14 -30.00
CA ALA A 380 -4.23 -14.13 -30.54
C ALA A 380 -4.34 -13.45 -31.92
N ILE A 381 -3.24 -13.27 -32.67
CA ILE A 381 -3.19 -12.50 -33.94
C ILE A 381 -4.25 -12.91 -34.96
N LYS A 382 -4.63 -14.20 -35.02
CA LYS A 382 -5.70 -14.69 -35.92
C LYS A 382 -7.04 -14.02 -35.64
N ARG A 383 -7.29 -13.57 -34.40
CA ARG A 383 -8.50 -12.86 -33.97
C ARG A 383 -8.47 -11.37 -34.30
N LEU A 384 -7.29 -10.78 -34.56
CA LEU A 384 -7.14 -9.37 -34.95
C LEU A 384 -7.69 -9.08 -36.35
N LYS A 385 -7.95 -10.10 -37.17
CA LYS A 385 -8.57 -9.94 -38.50
C LYS A 385 -10.02 -9.42 -38.45
N ASP A 386 -10.69 -9.53 -37.31
CA ASP A 386 -12.05 -9.04 -37.12
C ASP A 386 -12.04 -7.54 -36.80
N THR A 387 -12.49 -6.71 -37.74
CA THR A 387 -12.46 -5.24 -37.61
C THR A 387 -13.33 -4.72 -36.47
N THR A 388 -14.36 -5.47 -36.04
CA THR A 388 -15.21 -5.08 -34.91
C THR A 388 -14.45 -5.08 -33.59
N LEU A 389 -13.35 -5.84 -33.50
CA LEU A 389 -12.49 -5.90 -32.32
C LEU A 389 -11.90 -4.52 -31.98
N TYR A 390 -11.44 -3.77 -32.99
CA TYR A 390 -10.82 -2.46 -32.78
C TYR A 390 -11.80 -1.45 -32.17
N CYS A 391 -13.10 -1.55 -32.46
CA CYS A 391 -14.11 -0.70 -31.82
C CYS A 391 -14.22 -0.96 -30.31
N TYR A 392 -14.15 -2.23 -29.89
CA TYR A 392 -14.21 -2.59 -28.47
C TYR A 392 -12.91 -2.26 -27.74
N ILE A 393 -11.76 -2.44 -28.38
CA ILE A 393 -10.47 -1.99 -27.86
C ILE A 393 -10.47 -0.47 -27.69
N GLY A 394 -10.92 0.29 -28.71
CA GLY A 394 -11.02 1.76 -28.63
C GLY A 394 -11.92 2.24 -27.49
N ARG A 395 -13.04 1.55 -27.24
CA ARG A 395 -13.91 1.83 -26.07
C ARG A 395 -13.21 1.53 -24.75
N ALA A 396 -12.45 0.43 -24.67
CA ALA A 396 -11.68 0.10 -23.47
C ALA A 396 -10.59 1.15 -23.20
N ILE A 397 -9.89 1.62 -24.24
CA ILE A 397 -8.90 2.70 -24.13
C ILE A 397 -9.57 3.99 -23.66
N LEU A 398 -10.69 4.39 -24.26
CA LEU A 398 -11.40 5.62 -23.89
C LEU A 398 -11.82 5.60 -22.41
N LEU A 399 -12.39 4.49 -21.94
CA LEU A 399 -12.76 4.35 -20.53
C LEU A 399 -11.52 4.35 -19.64
N PHE A 400 -10.47 3.60 -20.00
CA PHE A 400 -9.20 3.57 -19.27
C PHE A 400 -8.62 4.98 -19.09
N THR A 401 -8.49 5.75 -20.18
CA THR A 401 -7.95 7.12 -20.16
C THR A 401 -8.75 8.02 -19.23
N GLY A 402 -10.08 7.93 -19.24
CA GLY A 402 -10.92 8.67 -18.30
C GLY A 402 -10.73 8.24 -16.85
N LEU A 403 -10.57 6.94 -16.59
CA LEU A 403 -10.43 6.38 -15.24
C LEU A 403 -9.09 6.69 -14.58
N ILE A 404 -8.03 6.93 -15.37
CA ILE A 404 -6.69 7.29 -14.87
C ILE A 404 -6.40 8.79 -14.92
N LEU A 405 -7.33 9.61 -15.43
CA LEU A 405 -7.10 11.01 -15.75
C LEU A 405 -6.52 11.79 -14.56
N GLY A 406 -7.05 11.59 -13.35
CA GLY A 406 -6.56 12.25 -12.13
C GLY A 406 -5.10 11.91 -11.85
N THR A 407 -4.77 10.61 -11.79
CA THR A 407 -3.42 10.13 -11.54
C THR A 407 -2.44 10.57 -12.64
N ALA A 408 -2.84 10.44 -13.91
CA ALA A 408 -1.98 10.72 -15.05
C ALA A 408 -1.63 12.21 -15.15
N VAL A 409 -2.59 13.11 -14.95
CA VAL A 409 -2.35 14.57 -14.98
C VAL A 409 -1.36 14.99 -13.90
N CYS A 410 -1.51 14.44 -12.69
CA CYS A 410 -0.60 14.73 -11.58
C CYS A 410 0.80 14.17 -11.87
N PHE A 411 0.89 12.89 -12.22
CA PHE A 411 2.16 12.22 -12.49
C PHE A 411 2.94 12.90 -13.62
N VAL A 412 2.31 13.15 -14.78
CA VAL A 412 2.98 13.70 -15.96
C VAL A 412 3.53 15.11 -15.72
N LYS A 413 2.81 15.97 -14.98
CA LYS A 413 3.28 17.33 -14.66
C LYS A 413 4.63 17.31 -13.95
N PHE A 414 4.83 16.37 -13.04
CA PHE A 414 6.02 16.32 -12.20
C PHE A 414 7.08 15.34 -12.68
N TYR A 415 6.72 14.32 -13.46
CA TYR A 415 7.67 13.33 -13.94
C TYR A 415 8.79 13.94 -14.77
N PHE A 416 8.48 14.99 -15.54
CA PHE A 416 9.45 15.74 -16.34
C PHE A 416 10.11 16.91 -15.60
N SER A 417 9.91 17.03 -14.29
CA SER A 417 10.64 18.00 -13.46
C SER A 417 12.04 17.48 -13.10
N ASP A 418 12.88 18.35 -12.53
CA ASP A 418 14.26 18.03 -12.15
C ASP A 418 14.32 17.35 -10.77
N TRP A 419 14.07 16.04 -10.74
CA TRP A 419 14.12 15.19 -9.55
C TRP A 419 15.13 14.04 -9.72
N GLY A 420 15.62 13.49 -8.60
CA GLY A 420 16.68 12.47 -8.56
C GLY A 420 16.25 11.10 -9.09
N GLN A 421 16.09 10.92 -10.40
CA GLN A 421 15.67 9.66 -11.02
C GLN A 421 16.64 8.50 -10.80
N ASP A 422 17.93 8.80 -10.62
CA ASP A 422 18.98 7.82 -10.32
C ASP A 422 18.74 7.13 -8.97
N LYS A 423 18.09 7.82 -8.02
CA LYS A 423 17.83 7.30 -6.67
C LYS A 423 16.81 6.17 -6.64
N LEU A 424 16.00 6.00 -7.68
CA LEU A 424 15.09 4.87 -7.79
C LEU A 424 15.83 3.54 -8.04
N GLN A 425 17.08 3.54 -8.49
CA GLN A 425 17.78 2.30 -8.82
C GLN A 425 18.45 1.69 -7.59
N TRP A 426 17.67 0.95 -6.80
CA TRP A 426 18.16 0.26 -5.59
C TRP A 426 18.82 -1.10 -5.89
N GLU A 427 18.50 -1.72 -7.03
CA GLU A 427 19.06 -3.01 -7.45
C GLU A 427 19.21 -3.07 -8.98
N ASP A 428 20.26 -3.75 -9.47
CA ASP A 428 20.44 -3.99 -10.90
C ASP A 428 19.49 -5.10 -11.37
N PHE A 429 18.65 -4.79 -12.34
CA PHE A 429 17.73 -5.74 -12.96
C PHE A 429 18.40 -7.05 -13.40
N VAL A 430 19.65 -7.02 -13.88
CA VAL A 430 20.33 -8.27 -14.31
C VAL A 430 20.73 -9.15 -13.13
N THR A 431 20.96 -8.60 -11.94
CA THR A 431 21.27 -9.38 -10.74
C THR A 431 20.04 -10.07 -10.19
N THR A 432 18.85 -9.47 -10.34
CA THR A 432 17.56 -10.05 -9.93
C THR A 432 17.05 -11.15 -10.86
N LEU A 433 17.64 -11.32 -12.05
CA LEU A 433 17.29 -12.41 -12.97
C LEU A 433 17.60 -13.76 -12.36
N TRP A 434 16.62 -14.66 -12.46
CA TRP A 434 16.73 -16.03 -11.96
C TRP A 434 18.00 -16.73 -12.47
N PRO A 435 18.94 -17.10 -11.57
CA PRO A 435 20.19 -17.77 -11.94
C PRO A 435 19.95 -19.18 -12.47
N ARG A 436 20.78 -19.62 -13.43
CA ARG A 436 20.70 -20.97 -14.04
C ARG A 436 20.98 -22.14 -13.07
N GLY A 437 21.49 -21.89 -11.85
CA GLY A 437 22.05 -22.92 -10.96
C GLY A 437 21.50 -23.00 -9.53
N THR A 438 20.66 -22.05 -9.09
CA THR A 438 20.08 -22.02 -7.71
C THR A 438 18.58 -22.29 -7.70
N VAL A 439 18.06 -22.91 -8.77
CA VAL A 439 16.64 -23.23 -8.99
C VAL A 439 16.02 -24.04 -7.84
N TYR A 440 16.84 -24.78 -7.09
CA TYR A 440 16.39 -25.62 -5.97
C TYR A 440 16.52 -24.94 -4.59
N ASP A 441 17.30 -23.86 -4.47
CA ASP A 441 17.57 -23.21 -3.19
C ASP A 441 16.54 -22.12 -2.86
N ASP A 442 15.96 -21.48 -3.87
CA ASP A 442 14.95 -20.45 -3.68
C ASP A 442 13.54 -21.01 -3.88
N ARG A 443 12.86 -21.26 -2.76
CA ARG A 443 11.54 -21.91 -2.69
C ARG A 443 10.44 -21.08 -3.34
N LYS A 444 10.68 -19.79 -3.60
CA LYS A 444 9.74 -18.86 -4.24
C LYS A 444 9.26 -19.34 -5.62
N TRP A 445 9.98 -20.28 -6.23
CA TRP A 445 9.78 -20.69 -7.61
C TRP A 445 9.08 -22.03 -7.81
N ILE A 446 9.06 -22.89 -6.79
CA ILE A 446 8.64 -24.29 -6.92
C ILE A 446 7.19 -24.36 -7.39
N PHE A 447 6.33 -23.49 -6.84
CA PHE A 447 4.92 -23.42 -7.20
C PHE A 447 4.71 -23.17 -8.68
N ILE A 448 5.31 -22.10 -9.20
CA ILE A 448 5.05 -21.67 -10.55
C ILE A 448 5.66 -22.62 -11.58
N ILE A 449 6.83 -23.21 -11.28
CA ILE A 449 7.38 -24.29 -12.11
C ILE A 449 6.41 -25.47 -12.13
N ALA A 450 5.93 -25.91 -10.97
CA ALA A 450 5.01 -27.04 -10.89
C ALA A 450 3.72 -26.76 -11.68
N LEU A 451 3.15 -25.56 -11.55
CA LEU A 451 1.95 -25.15 -12.29
C LEU A 451 2.20 -25.09 -13.80
N PHE A 452 3.33 -24.54 -14.21
CA PHE A 452 3.77 -24.50 -15.61
C PHE A 452 3.92 -25.90 -16.21
N LEU A 453 4.62 -26.80 -15.50
CA LEU A 453 4.79 -28.20 -15.90
C LEU A 453 3.46 -28.95 -15.96
N ILE A 454 2.55 -28.70 -15.02
CA ILE A 454 1.18 -29.25 -15.04
C ILE A 454 0.43 -28.79 -16.30
N CYS A 455 0.56 -27.52 -16.69
CA CYS A 455 -0.07 -27.01 -17.92
C CYS A 455 0.49 -27.67 -19.18
N ILE A 456 1.82 -27.82 -19.27
CA ILE A 456 2.47 -28.50 -20.39
C ILE A 456 2.07 -29.97 -20.44
N ALA A 457 2.19 -30.69 -19.32
CA ALA A 457 1.81 -32.10 -19.24
C ALA A 457 0.35 -32.30 -19.64
N SER A 458 -0.55 -31.41 -19.19
CA SER A 458 -1.96 -31.42 -19.58
C SER A 458 -2.15 -31.20 -21.09
N CYS A 459 -1.40 -30.28 -21.72
CA CYS A 459 -1.42 -30.11 -23.18
C CYS A 459 -0.96 -31.35 -23.92
N LEU A 460 0.13 -32.00 -23.44
CA LEU A 460 0.67 -33.21 -24.05
C LEU A 460 -0.30 -34.39 -23.93
N ILE A 461 -0.98 -34.54 -22.80
CA ILE A 461 -2.04 -35.54 -22.59
C ILE A 461 -3.22 -35.27 -23.54
N VAL A 462 -3.69 -34.02 -23.63
CA VAL A 462 -4.79 -33.65 -24.54
C VAL A 462 -4.39 -33.89 -26.00
N LYS A 463 -3.13 -33.62 -26.37
CA LYS A 463 -2.58 -33.90 -27.71
C LYS A 463 -2.50 -35.40 -28.00
N SER A 464 -1.94 -36.20 -27.09
CA SER A 464 -1.78 -37.65 -27.29
C SER A 464 -3.12 -38.36 -27.39
N ARG A 465 -4.18 -37.79 -26.81
CA ARG A 465 -5.57 -38.25 -26.91
C ARG A 465 -6.34 -37.67 -28.11
N GLY A 466 -5.66 -37.00 -29.05
CA GLY A 466 -6.28 -36.48 -30.27
C GLY A 466 -7.22 -35.28 -30.09
N ARG A 467 -7.21 -34.62 -28.93
CA ARG A 467 -8.14 -33.55 -28.57
C ARG A 467 -7.56 -32.13 -28.69
N LEU A 468 -6.40 -31.97 -29.31
CA LEU A 468 -5.71 -30.67 -29.41
C LEU A 468 -6.55 -29.58 -30.11
N SER A 469 -7.37 -29.96 -31.10
CA SER A 469 -8.27 -29.04 -31.81
C SER A 469 -9.29 -28.37 -30.89
N HIS A 470 -9.71 -29.03 -29.79
CA HIS A 470 -10.64 -28.50 -28.81
C HIS A 470 -10.06 -27.34 -27.99
N ILE A 471 -8.73 -27.28 -27.83
CA ILE A 471 -8.06 -26.19 -27.12
C ILE A 471 -7.44 -25.15 -28.06
N ALA A 472 -7.06 -25.52 -29.28
CA ALA A 472 -6.38 -24.65 -30.23
C ALA A 472 -7.20 -23.40 -30.63
N GLY A 473 -8.54 -23.48 -30.62
CA GLY A 473 -9.43 -22.35 -30.90
C GLY A 473 -9.76 -21.46 -29.70
N THR A 474 -9.31 -21.84 -28.50
CA THR A 474 -9.65 -21.17 -27.24
C THR A 474 -8.52 -20.26 -26.76
N PHE A 475 -8.71 -19.63 -25.58
CA PHE A 475 -7.68 -18.82 -24.95
C PHE A 475 -6.53 -19.65 -24.33
N VAL A 476 -6.64 -20.98 -24.24
CA VAL A 476 -5.66 -21.85 -23.57
C VAL A 476 -4.26 -21.68 -24.15
N MET A 477 -4.11 -21.78 -25.48
CA MET A 477 -2.80 -21.66 -26.12
C MET A 477 -2.20 -20.25 -25.98
N PRO A 478 -2.94 -19.15 -26.26
CA PRO A 478 -2.46 -17.81 -25.97
C PRO A 478 -2.07 -17.58 -24.52
N ALA A 479 -2.87 -18.05 -23.56
CA ALA A 479 -2.58 -17.90 -22.13
C ALA A 479 -1.32 -18.67 -21.75
N LEU A 480 -1.20 -19.94 -22.19
CA LEU A 480 -0.01 -20.74 -21.94
C LEU A 480 1.24 -20.08 -22.51
N VAL A 481 1.22 -19.65 -23.78
CA VAL A 481 2.38 -18.99 -24.41
C VAL A 481 2.71 -17.67 -23.73
N SER A 482 1.70 -16.86 -23.38
CA SER A 482 1.92 -15.58 -22.69
C SER A 482 2.56 -15.78 -21.32
N GLY A 483 2.01 -16.70 -20.51
CA GLY A 483 2.60 -17.05 -19.22
C GLY A 483 4.01 -17.63 -19.37
N SER A 484 4.24 -18.51 -20.35
CA SER A 484 5.56 -19.09 -20.62
C SER A 484 6.60 -18.05 -21.01
N LEU A 485 6.24 -17.09 -21.87
CA LEU A 485 7.15 -16.03 -22.31
C LEU A 485 7.49 -15.08 -21.17
N LEU A 486 6.51 -14.70 -20.35
CA LEU A 486 6.74 -13.87 -19.16
C LEU A 486 7.63 -14.61 -18.14
N LEU A 487 7.38 -15.90 -17.89
CA LEU A 487 8.27 -16.76 -17.10
C LEU A 487 9.69 -16.82 -17.69
N TRP A 488 9.82 -16.92 -19.01
CA TRP A 488 11.14 -16.95 -19.62
C TRP A 488 11.86 -15.61 -19.46
N MET A 489 11.13 -14.50 -19.56
CA MET A 489 11.62 -13.13 -19.37
C MET A 489 12.11 -12.84 -17.94
N SER A 490 11.74 -13.60 -16.92
CA SER A 490 12.33 -13.45 -15.58
C SER A 490 13.66 -14.20 -15.38
N THR A 491 14.14 -14.92 -16.40
CA THR A 491 15.34 -15.75 -16.28
C THR A 491 16.55 -15.17 -16.99
N ARG A 492 17.76 -15.57 -16.56
CA ARG A 492 19.01 -15.30 -17.29
C ARG A 492 19.08 -15.97 -18.67
N ALA A 493 18.11 -16.83 -19.03
CA ALA A 493 18.03 -17.40 -20.37
C ALA A 493 17.44 -16.42 -21.39
N PHE A 494 16.65 -15.43 -20.96
CA PHE A 494 16.20 -14.35 -21.83
C PHE A 494 17.37 -13.39 -22.10
N PRO A 495 17.58 -12.89 -23.34
CA PRO A 495 18.78 -12.17 -23.72
C PRO A 495 18.81 -10.70 -23.24
N TRP A 496 18.46 -10.43 -21.98
CA TRP A 496 18.45 -9.07 -21.41
C TRP A 496 19.78 -8.35 -21.53
N VAL A 497 20.89 -9.04 -21.30
CA VAL A 497 22.24 -8.45 -21.43
C VAL A 497 22.51 -7.94 -22.85
N MET A 498 22.01 -8.63 -23.87
CA MET A 498 22.11 -8.18 -25.26
C MET A 498 21.15 -7.03 -25.54
N LEU A 499 19.91 -7.13 -25.06
CA LEU A 499 18.86 -6.12 -25.30
C LEU A 499 19.15 -4.80 -24.58
N ARG A 500 19.76 -4.82 -23.40
CA ARG A 500 20.20 -3.62 -22.65
C ARG A 500 21.28 -2.81 -23.37
N LYS A 501 21.85 -3.30 -24.49
CA LYS A 501 22.66 -2.44 -25.38
C LYS A 501 21.83 -1.35 -26.08
N ILE A 502 20.50 -1.48 -26.08
CA ILE A 502 19.57 -0.47 -26.57
C ILE A 502 19.24 0.48 -25.40
N PRO A 503 19.55 1.79 -25.48
CA PRO A 503 19.40 2.72 -24.36
C PRO A 503 17.99 2.75 -23.75
N ALA A 504 16.96 2.64 -24.59
CA ALA A 504 15.57 2.61 -24.13
C ALA A 504 15.25 1.35 -23.30
N ILE A 505 15.85 0.21 -23.64
CA ILE A 505 15.66 -1.04 -22.88
C ILE A 505 16.45 -0.96 -21.58
N GLU A 506 17.67 -0.45 -21.61
CA GLU A 506 18.48 -0.23 -20.40
C GLU A 506 17.72 0.65 -19.40
N TYR A 507 17.25 1.82 -19.84
CA TYR A 507 16.45 2.72 -19.02
C TYR A 507 15.21 2.03 -18.45
N TYR A 508 14.46 1.30 -19.30
CA TYR A 508 13.30 0.55 -18.86
C TYR A 508 13.65 -0.51 -17.81
N THR A 509 14.70 -1.31 -18.03
CA THR A 509 15.11 -2.35 -17.08
C THR A 509 15.60 -1.77 -15.76
N ASN A 510 16.29 -0.63 -15.80
CA ASN A 510 16.74 0.05 -14.59
C ASN A 510 15.56 0.57 -13.77
N MET A 511 14.51 1.09 -14.41
CA MET A 511 13.26 1.46 -13.75
C MET A 511 12.45 0.24 -13.28
N LEU A 512 12.57 -0.87 -13.99
CA LEU A 512 11.90 -2.12 -13.64
C LEU A 512 12.52 -2.79 -12.42
N GLN A 513 13.81 -2.58 -12.09
CA GLN A 513 14.57 -3.06 -10.91
C GLN A 513 14.58 -4.59 -10.66
N ASP A 514 13.42 -5.22 -10.60
CA ASP A 514 13.18 -6.57 -10.15
C ASP A 514 12.48 -7.40 -11.24
N SER A 515 13.15 -8.46 -11.70
CA SER A 515 12.64 -9.39 -12.71
C SER A 515 11.51 -10.30 -12.21
N PHE A 516 11.34 -10.46 -10.89
CA PHE A 516 10.26 -11.25 -10.29
C PHE A 516 8.88 -10.69 -10.66
N ARG A 517 8.81 -9.40 -11.01
CA ARG A 517 7.59 -8.71 -11.45
C ARG A 517 6.97 -9.32 -12.71
N PHE A 518 7.74 -10.02 -13.56
CA PHE A 518 7.17 -10.75 -14.70
C PHE A 518 6.38 -11.99 -14.28
N ILE A 519 6.75 -12.61 -13.15
CA ILE A 519 6.17 -13.89 -12.71
C ILE A 519 4.79 -13.68 -12.11
N THR A 520 4.61 -12.63 -11.31
CA THR A 520 3.32 -12.26 -10.72
C THR A 520 2.20 -12.18 -11.76
N PHE A 521 2.49 -11.63 -12.96
CA PHE A 521 1.50 -11.56 -14.04
C PHE A 521 1.39 -12.86 -14.85
N ALA A 522 2.49 -13.61 -14.98
CA ALA A 522 2.50 -14.90 -15.65
C ALA A 522 1.68 -15.96 -14.91
N ASP A 523 1.69 -15.92 -13.57
CA ASP A 523 0.95 -16.83 -12.69
C ASP A 523 -0.54 -16.83 -13.05
N VAL A 524 -1.13 -15.66 -13.20
CA VAL A 524 -2.56 -15.52 -13.49
C VAL A 524 -2.93 -16.12 -14.87
N PHE A 525 -2.06 -15.99 -15.88
CA PHE A 525 -2.25 -16.67 -17.17
C PHE A 525 -2.23 -18.19 -17.03
N LEU A 526 -1.24 -18.71 -16.30
CA LEU A 526 -1.06 -20.15 -16.08
C LEU A 526 -2.18 -20.74 -15.22
N ILE A 527 -2.68 -20.02 -14.21
CA ILE A 527 -3.80 -20.45 -13.37
C ILE A 527 -5.07 -20.61 -14.20
N PHE A 528 -5.43 -19.60 -15.02
CA PHE A 528 -6.62 -19.71 -15.88
C PHE A 528 -6.45 -20.76 -16.99
N CYS A 529 -5.24 -20.92 -17.51
CA CYS A 529 -4.89 -22.02 -18.43
C CYS A 529 -5.13 -23.38 -17.76
N ALA A 530 -4.57 -23.60 -16.57
CA ALA A 530 -4.71 -24.83 -15.79
C ALA A 530 -6.18 -25.19 -15.55
N CYS A 531 -6.98 -24.21 -15.12
CA CYS A 531 -8.42 -24.40 -14.86
C CYS A 531 -9.19 -24.85 -16.12
N ARG A 532 -8.87 -24.29 -17.30
CA ARG A 532 -9.54 -24.67 -18.56
C ARG A 532 -9.03 -26.00 -19.11
N ILE A 533 -7.73 -26.24 -19.08
CA ILE A 533 -7.14 -27.43 -19.71
C ILE A 533 -7.39 -28.70 -18.91
N LEU A 534 -7.50 -28.60 -17.59
CA LEU A 534 -7.84 -29.74 -16.73
C LEU A 534 -9.18 -30.36 -17.10
N GLU A 535 -10.13 -29.55 -17.57
CA GLU A 535 -11.40 -30.06 -18.11
C GLU A 535 -11.18 -30.98 -19.31
N GLU A 536 -10.29 -30.61 -20.24
CA GLU A 536 -10.02 -31.44 -21.42
C GLU A 536 -9.25 -32.71 -21.06
N VAL A 537 -8.34 -32.63 -20.08
CA VAL A 537 -7.67 -33.82 -19.52
C VAL A 537 -8.71 -34.79 -18.99
N VAL A 538 -9.65 -34.33 -18.17
CA VAL A 538 -10.71 -35.18 -17.59
C VAL A 538 -11.64 -35.73 -18.67
N LEU A 539 -11.98 -34.93 -19.68
CA LEU A 539 -12.78 -35.39 -20.82
C LEU A 539 -12.05 -36.40 -21.70
N SER A 540 -10.71 -36.40 -21.71
CA SER A 540 -9.87 -37.35 -22.45
C SER A 540 -9.71 -38.71 -21.77
N VAL A 541 -10.05 -38.83 -20.48
CA VAL A 541 -10.00 -40.10 -19.75
C VAL A 541 -11.14 -41.01 -20.24
N GLU A 542 -10.78 -42.19 -20.72
CA GLU A 542 -11.72 -43.25 -21.09
C GLU A 542 -12.28 -43.96 -19.85
N GLY A 543 -13.53 -44.42 -19.93
CA GLY A 543 -14.18 -45.19 -18.87
C GLY A 543 -15.34 -44.47 -18.15
N ARG A 544 -15.79 -45.08 -17.05
CA ARG A 544 -16.96 -44.64 -16.27
C ARG A 544 -16.74 -43.23 -15.70
N GLN A 545 -17.85 -42.51 -15.49
CA GLN A 545 -17.85 -41.16 -14.89
C GLN A 545 -17.10 -41.10 -13.55
N SER A 546 -17.08 -42.19 -12.77
CA SER A 546 -16.30 -42.28 -11.53
C SER A 546 -14.79 -42.07 -11.74
N TYR A 547 -14.21 -42.60 -12.81
CA TYR A 547 -12.78 -42.40 -13.11
C TYR A 547 -12.48 -40.95 -13.46
N LYS A 548 -13.33 -40.32 -14.28
CA LYS A 548 -13.23 -38.90 -14.63
C LYS A 548 -13.27 -38.01 -13.39
N SER A 549 -14.22 -38.27 -12.48
CA SER A 549 -14.32 -37.54 -11.21
C SER A 549 -13.08 -37.75 -10.33
N LYS A 550 -12.55 -38.98 -10.24
CA LYS A 550 -11.31 -39.26 -9.49
C LYS A 550 -10.11 -38.50 -10.06
N THR A 551 -9.91 -38.55 -11.38
CA THR A 551 -8.83 -37.79 -12.05
C THR A 551 -8.96 -36.30 -11.78
N LEU A 552 -10.15 -35.73 -11.93
CA LEU A 552 -10.40 -34.32 -11.63
C LEU A 552 -10.05 -33.98 -10.18
N CYS A 553 -10.56 -34.74 -9.22
CA CYS A 553 -10.30 -34.53 -7.79
C CYS A 553 -8.81 -34.66 -7.45
N CYS A 554 -8.11 -35.65 -8.00
CA CYS A 554 -6.68 -35.83 -7.78
C CYS A 554 -5.87 -34.65 -8.36
N SER A 555 -6.14 -34.24 -9.60
CA SER A 555 -5.43 -33.13 -10.24
C SER A 555 -5.68 -31.80 -9.51
N MET A 556 -6.93 -31.52 -9.13
CA MET A 556 -7.24 -30.35 -8.30
C MET A 556 -6.57 -30.44 -6.93
N GLY A 557 -6.61 -31.61 -6.30
CA GLY A 557 -5.99 -31.88 -5.00
C GLY A 557 -4.49 -31.60 -5.02
N VAL A 558 -3.77 -32.04 -6.06
CA VAL A 558 -2.33 -31.74 -6.22
C VAL A 558 -2.08 -30.24 -6.27
N ILE A 559 -2.81 -29.49 -7.10
CA ILE A 559 -2.63 -28.04 -7.22
C ILE A 559 -2.92 -27.34 -5.89
N VAL A 560 -4.01 -27.71 -5.22
CA VAL A 560 -4.40 -27.12 -3.93
C VAL A 560 -3.41 -27.47 -2.82
N ILE A 561 -2.92 -28.71 -2.76
CA ILE A 561 -1.90 -29.13 -1.79
C ILE A 561 -0.62 -28.32 -1.98
N LEU A 562 -0.18 -28.11 -3.23
CA LEU A 562 0.99 -27.27 -3.52
C LEU A 562 0.78 -25.84 -2.99
N CYS A 563 -0.39 -25.23 -3.23
CA CYS A 563 -0.73 -23.91 -2.70
C CYS A 563 -0.70 -23.88 -1.16
N LEU A 564 -1.28 -24.91 -0.52
CA LEU A 564 -1.34 -25.00 0.95
C LEU A 564 0.05 -25.17 1.57
N ILE A 565 0.93 -25.97 0.96
CA ILE A 565 2.32 -26.12 1.41
C ILE A 565 3.02 -24.76 1.41
N ASN A 566 2.91 -24.00 0.31
CA ASN A 566 3.51 -22.66 0.22
C ASN A 566 2.91 -21.70 1.24
N PHE A 567 1.58 -21.70 1.38
CA PHE A 567 0.90 -20.86 2.36
C PHE A 567 1.39 -21.15 3.78
N ILE A 568 1.47 -22.42 4.18
CA ILE A 568 1.97 -22.81 5.49
C ILE A 568 3.42 -22.34 5.67
N GLN A 569 4.28 -22.52 4.67
CA GLN A 569 5.69 -22.10 4.73
C GLN A 569 5.84 -20.58 4.90
N ILE A 570 5.20 -19.79 4.05
CA ILE A 570 5.25 -18.32 4.13
C ILE A 570 4.67 -17.84 5.46
N ASN A 571 3.62 -18.49 5.97
CA ASN A 571 3.08 -18.16 7.30
C ASN A 571 4.06 -18.48 8.41
N LEU A 572 4.73 -19.64 8.36
CA LEU A 572 5.76 -19.98 9.34
C LEU A 572 6.88 -18.94 9.33
N GLU A 573 7.33 -18.50 8.15
CA GLU A 573 8.31 -17.40 8.00
C GLU A 573 7.78 -16.07 8.55
N TYR A 574 6.52 -15.71 8.27
CA TYR A 574 5.88 -14.53 8.84
C TYR A 574 5.86 -14.55 10.37
N PHE A 575 5.59 -15.72 10.96
CA PHE A 575 5.47 -15.86 12.40
C PHE A 575 6.82 -15.96 13.12
N THR A 576 7.78 -16.69 12.55
CA THR A 576 9.06 -17.04 13.18
C THR A 576 10.25 -16.25 12.65
N GLY A 577 10.07 -15.48 11.58
CA GLY A 577 11.11 -14.70 10.93
C GLY A 577 11.69 -13.61 11.84
N LYS A 578 12.94 -13.25 11.56
CA LYS A 578 13.70 -12.22 12.31
C LYS A 578 13.33 -10.78 11.91
N SER A 579 12.25 -10.57 11.15
CA SER A 579 11.84 -9.24 10.70
C SER A 579 11.41 -8.37 11.88
N THR A 580 11.79 -7.10 11.85
CA THR A 580 11.33 -6.10 12.84
C THR A 580 9.81 -6.03 12.83
N LEU A 581 9.21 -6.18 14.00
CA LEU A 581 7.76 -6.11 14.16
C LEU A 581 7.36 -4.65 14.45
N TYR A 582 6.45 -4.11 13.67
CA TYR A 582 5.74 -2.88 13.99
C TYR A 582 4.43 -3.22 14.69
N TYR A 583 4.41 -3.10 16.01
CA TYR A 583 3.29 -3.53 16.86
C TYR A 583 2.63 -2.41 17.64
N ASP A 584 3.19 -1.20 17.59
CA ASP A 584 2.79 -0.12 18.47
C ASP A 584 2.03 0.97 17.72
N ALA A 585 0.93 1.41 18.33
CA ALA A 585 0.08 2.46 17.79
C ALA A 585 0.59 3.87 18.15
N VAL A 586 1.37 3.98 19.22
CA VAL A 586 1.89 5.21 19.81
C VAL A 586 3.38 5.37 19.51
N ILE A 587 4.14 4.27 19.47
CA ILE A 587 5.55 4.29 19.07
C ILE A 587 5.69 3.83 17.60
N GLY A 588 6.30 4.65 16.78
CA GLY A 588 6.66 4.32 15.42
C GLY A 588 7.74 5.26 14.96
N ASP A 589 9.01 4.90 15.19
CA ASP A 589 10.08 5.56 14.48
C ASP A 589 9.96 5.21 12.99
N ILE A 590 9.40 6.15 12.23
CA ILE A 590 9.23 6.05 10.79
C ILE A 590 10.20 6.99 10.06
N GLU A 591 11.22 7.53 10.73
CA GLU A 591 12.29 8.22 10.02
C GLU A 591 13.07 7.21 9.17
N PHE A 592 12.56 7.07 7.95
CA PHE A 592 13.09 6.29 6.87
C PHE A 592 13.37 7.28 5.76
N HIS A 593 14.63 7.64 5.60
CA HIS A 593 15.08 8.53 4.54
C HIS A 593 15.06 7.77 3.21
N GLN A 594 13.88 7.73 2.57
CA GLN A 594 13.77 7.32 1.19
C GLN A 594 14.17 8.51 0.31
N ASN A 595 15.30 8.36 -0.39
CA ASN A 595 15.85 9.38 -1.28
C ASN A 595 15.08 9.50 -2.61
N ASP A 596 14.01 8.73 -2.77
CA ASP A 596 13.13 8.76 -3.94
C ASP A 596 12.43 10.14 -4.04
N TYR A 597 12.18 10.62 -5.25
CA TYR A 597 11.34 11.80 -5.53
C TYR A 597 11.79 13.13 -4.88
N LEU A 598 13.05 13.20 -4.44
CA LEU A 598 13.71 14.42 -4.01
C LEU A 598 14.15 15.27 -5.21
N PRO A 599 14.35 16.59 -5.05
CA PRO A 599 14.97 17.40 -6.10
C PRO A 599 16.33 16.81 -6.52
N ALA A 600 16.69 17.00 -7.79
CA ALA A 600 17.93 16.42 -8.31
C ALA A 600 19.16 16.93 -7.52
N GLY A 601 20.10 16.02 -7.27
CA GLY A 601 21.35 16.32 -6.56
C GLY A 601 21.24 16.48 -5.04
N THR A 602 20.07 16.24 -4.43
CA THR A 602 19.92 16.33 -2.96
C THR A 602 20.84 15.33 -2.24
N ASP A 603 21.63 15.85 -1.31
CA ASP A 603 22.44 15.07 -0.37
C ASP A 603 21.64 14.84 0.95
N PRO A 604 21.58 13.60 1.48
CA PRO A 604 21.00 13.31 2.79
C PRO A 604 21.39 14.24 3.92
N LYS A 605 22.64 14.75 3.91
CA LYS A 605 23.16 15.64 4.95
C LYS A 605 22.46 16.99 5.02
N TRP A 606 21.83 17.43 3.92
CA TRP A 606 21.24 18.77 3.84
C TRP A 606 19.96 18.94 4.67
N TYR A 607 19.33 17.83 5.07
CA TYR A 607 18.10 17.81 5.84
C TYR A 607 18.24 17.04 7.16
N GLU A 608 19.46 16.80 7.63
CA GLU A 608 19.70 16.32 9.00
C GLU A 608 19.34 17.40 10.05
N SER A 609 19.43 18.67 9.66
CA SER A 609 19.00 19.82 10.46
C SER A 609 17.85 20.55 9.80
N ASP A 610 16.89 21.00 10.61
CA ASP A 610 15.78 21.86 10.23
C ASP A 610 16.06 23.35 10.48
N ALA A 611 17.32 23.74 10.62
CA ALA A 611 17.70 25.15 10.73
C ALA A 611 17.57 25.86 9.37
N GLY A 612 16.88 27.00 9.37
CA GLY A 612 16.85 27.95 8.26
C GLY A 612 18.21 28.65 8.05
N TYR A 613 18.35 29.35 6.93
CA TYR A 613 19.53 30.16 6.62
C TYR A 613 19.12 31.59 6.31
N ILE A 614 19.87 32.56 6.83
CA ILE A 614 19.68 33.99 6.58
C ILE A 614 20.94 34.50 5.87
N SER A 615 20.77 35.25 4.78
CA SER A 615 21.90 35.70 3.96
C SER A 615 22.83 36.70 4.65
N ASP A 616 22.29 37.48 5.59
CA ASP A 616 22.99 38.54 6.32
C ASP A 616 22.39 38.66 7.73
N GLU A 617 23.03 38.00 8.71
CA GLU A 617 22.56 37.97 10.11
C GLU A 617 22.70 39.32 10.83
N GLU A 618 23.50 40.25 10.32
CA GLU A 618 23.61 41.60 10.88
C GLU A 618 22.48 42.51 10.37
N ALA A 619 22.06 42.31 9.12
CA ALA A 619 21.02 43.14 8.50
C ALA A 619 19.60 42.66 8.80
N VAL A 620 19.40 41.36 9.00
CA VAL A 620 18.09 40.72 9.15
C VAL A 620 17.88 40.24 10.58
N SER A 621 16.83 40.73 11.24
CA SER A 621 16.39 40.20 12.53
C SER A 621 15.18 39.30 12.36
N SER A 622 15.32 38.02 12.75
CA SER A 622 14.24 37.04 12.78
C SER A 622 13.40 37.23 14.05
N LEU A 623 12.15 37.68 13.89
CA LEU A 623 11.27 38.02 15.00
C LEU A 623 10.34 36.86 15.40
N ALA A 624 9.82 36.12 14.41
CA ALA A 624 8.99 34.94 14.64
C ALA A 624 9.07 33.98 13.45
N TYR A 625 8.98 32.68 13.73
CA TYR A 625 8.89 31.63 12.73
C TYR A 625 7.89 30.57 13.23
N GLU A 626 6.85 30.32 12.44
CA GLU A 626 5.88 29.26 12.71
C GLU A 626 5.71 28.41 11.46
N ARG A 627 5.57 27.09 11.65
CA ARG A 627 5.42 26.11 10.57
C ARG A 627 4.27 25.16 10.89
N GLU A 628 3.38 24.95 9.92
CA GLU A 628 2.33 23.94 9.98
C GLU A 628 2.21 23.30 8.58
N GLY A 629 2.60 22.03 8.43
CA GLY A 629 2.64 21.39 7.12
C GLY A 629 3.55 22.14 6.14
N THR A 630 3.03 22.54 4.98
CA THR A 630 3.78 23.37 4.02
C THR A 630 3.66 24.87 4.27
N TYR A 631 2.76 25.29 5.16
CA TYR A 631 2.59 26.68 5.54
C TYR A 631 3.73 27.15 6.46
N ILE A 632 4.30 28.30 6.13
CA ILE A 632 5.33 29.00 6.90
C ILE A 632 4.87 30.44 7.12
N TYR A 633 4.92 30.87 8.37
CA TYR A 633 4.80 32.27 8.78
C TYR A 633 6.16 32.74 9.28
N TYR A 634 6.66 33.83 8.72
CA TYR A 634 7.95 34.40 9.08
C TYR A 634 7.82 35.90 9.28
N ALA A 635 8.17 36.39 10.47
CA ALA A 635 8.19 37.82 10.79
C ALA A 635 9.65 38.28 10.93
N TYR A 636 9.99 39.40 10.31
CA TYR A 636 11.37 39.89 10.23
C TYR A 636 11.45 41.42 10.20
N THR A 637 12.65 41.93 10.44
CA THR A 637 13.07 43.27 10.00
C THR A 637 14.33 43.12 9.17
N ASN A 638 14.53 43.99 8.19
CA ASN A 638 15.66 43.91 7.29
C ASN A 638 16.13 45.32 6.91
N SER A 639 17.39 45.62 7.18
CA SER A 639 17.99 46.94 6.91
C SER A 639 18.76 47.00 5.58
N ARG A 640 18.82 45.91 4.81
CA ARG A 640 19.64 45.81 3.60
C ARG A 640 18.87 45.26 2.40
N ASP A 641 19.04 45.93 1.26
CA ASP A 641 18.49 45.45 -0.01
C ASP A 641 19.21 44.17 -0.49
N GLY A 642 18.44 43.24 -1.06
CA GLY A 642 18.92 41.96 -1.57
C GLY A 642 19.13 40.86 -0.51
N ALA A 643 18.80 41.10 0.76
CA ALA A 643 18.81 40.07 1.78
C ALA A 643 17.73 39.00 1.50
N TYR A 644 17.99 37.75 1.89
CA TYR A 644 17.07 36.64 1.70
C TYR A 644 17.11 35.65 2.87
N VAL A 645 16.04 34.88 2.98
CA VAL A 645 15.95 33.73 3.89
C VAL A 645 15.75 32.45 3.06
N GLU A 646 16.38 31.36 3.49
CA GLU A 646 16.11 30.02 3.02
C GLU A 646 15.48 29.20 4.12
N PHE A 647 14.27 28.73 3.86
CA PHE A 647 13.55 27.88 4.78
C PHE A 647 14.09 26.44 4.70
N PRO A 648 14.05 25.68 5.81
CA PRO A 648 14.38 24.25 5.87
C PRO A 648 13.30 23.42 5.16
N ARG A 649 13.16 23.64 3.86
CA ARG A 649 12.07 23.16 3.02
C ARG A 649 12.57 22.98 1.60
N PHE A 650 12.42 21.79 1.02
CA PHE A 650 12.80 21.59 -0.37
C PHE A 650 11.91 22.38 -1.31
N TYR A 651 12.55 23.02 -2.29
CA TYR A 651 11.87 23.72 -3.34
C TYR A 651 11.26 22.74 -4.34
N TYR A 652 9.96 22.88 -4.55
CA TYR A 652 9.20 22.23 -5.61
C TYR A 652 8.36 23.28 -6.35
N ASP A 653 8.14 23.09 -7.65
CA ASP A 653 7.24 23.95 -8.44
C ASP A 653 5.83 23.95 -7.80
N GLY A 654 5.35 25.13 -7.40
CA GLY A 654 4.07 25.34 -6.73
C GLY A 654 4.12 26.10 -5.40
N TYR A 655 5.28 26.31 -4.79
CA TYR A 655 5.39 27.19 -3.61
C TYR A 655 5.12 28.64 -3.97
N ILE A 656 4.33 29.31 -3.13
CA ILE A 656 3.97 30.71 -3.28
C ILE A 656 4.15 31.44 -1.95
N ALA A 657 4.54 32.70 -2.00
CA ALA A 657 4.68 33.56 -0.84
C ALA A 657 3.91 34.88 -1.05
N GLU A 658 3.34 35.39 0.02
CA GLU A 658 2.64 36.68 0.09
C GLU A 658 3.13 37.48 1.30
N ASP A 659 3.15 38.80 1.16
CA ASP A 659 3.48 39.74 2.24
C ASP A 659 2.26 40.08 3.12
N GLU A 660 2.39 41.06 4.02
CA GLU A 660 1.28 41.55 4.84
C GLU A 660 0.11 42.17 4.04
N MET A 661 0.35 42.70 2.83
CA MET A 661 -0.65 43.29 1.95
C MET A 661 -1.30 42.26 1.01
N ALA A 662 -0.88 40.99 1.10
CA ALA A 662 -1.24 39.90 0.20
C ALA A 662 -0.69 40.08 -1.24
N ASP A 663 0.36 40.89 -1.40
CA ASP A 663 1.10 41.00 -2.65
C ASP A 663 2.08 39.85 -2.80
N ARG A 664 2.31 39.44 -4.05
CA ARG A 664 3.06 38.22 -4.36
C ARG A 664 4.55 38.43 -4.23
N VAL A 665 5.18 37.66 -3.34
CA VAL A 665 6.63 37.55 -3.23
C VAL A 665 7.12 36.35 -4.03
N GLN A 666 8.15 36.58 -4.85
CA GLN A 666 8.69 35.51 -5.69
C GLN A 666 9.50 34.51 -4.86
N VAL A 667 9.20 33.22 -5.06
CA VAL A 667 9.88 32.10 -4.41
C VAL A 667 10.88 31.46 -5.36
N TYR A 668 12.10 31.22 -4.88
CA TYR A 668 13.22 30.71 -5.67
C TYR A 668 13.72 29.38 -5.14
N LYS A 669 14.34 28.59 -6.03
CA LYS A 669 15.18 27.46 -5.64
C LYS A 669 16.52 28.02 -5.14
N GLY A 670 16.76 27.89 -3.84
CA GLY A 670 17.98 28.30 -3.17
C GLY A 670 19.07 27.23 -3.17
N ASP A 671 20.06 27.43 -2.32
CA ASP A 671 21.15 26.49 -2.11
C ASP A 671 20.64 25.22 -1.41
N HIS A 672 21.32 24.09 -1.61
CA HIS A 672 20.91 22.79 -1.08
C HIS A 672 19.45 22.38 -1.42
N ASN A 673 18.93 22.86 -2.55
CA ASN A 673 17.54 22.71 -2.98
C ASN A 673 16.51 23.31 -2.01
N ARG A 674 16.89 24.24 -1.12
CA ARG A 674 15.99 24.92 -0.18
C ARG A 674 15.09 25.93 -0.86
N THR A 675 14.00 26.30 -0.18
CA THR A 675 13.06 27.31 -0.65
C THR A 675 13.51 28.69 -0.19
N ARG A 676 13.83 29.58 -1.13
CA ARG A 676 14.37 30.92 -0.87
C ARG A 676 13.34 32.01 -1.13
N VAL A 677 13.28 33.00 -0.23
CA VAL A 677 12.48 34.22 -0.38
C VAL A 677 13.34 35.44 -0.10
N TYR A 678 13.31 36.45 -0.98
CA TYR A 678 13.98 37.73 -0.77
C TYR A 678 13.15 38.61 0.16
N LEU A 679 13.84 39.33 1.04
CA LEU A 679 13.26 40.15 2.09
C LEU A 679 13.26 41.61 1.64
N GLU A 680 12.14 42.29 1.86
CA GLU A 680 12.05 43.73 1.60
C GLU A 680 12.83 44.50 2.67
N THR A 681 13.29 45.71 2.34
CA THR A 681 13.96 46.58 3.32
C THR A 681 12.91 47.30 4.14
N THR A 682 12.92 47.11 5.45
CA THR A 682 11.92 47.64 6.38
C THR A 682 12.48 47.77 7.80
N ASP A 683 12.24 48.94 8.39
CA ASP A 683 12.54 49.24 9.80
C ASP A 683 11.42 48.78 10.75
N THR A 684 10.25 48.40 10.20
CA THR A 684 9.12 47.86 10.95
C THR A 684 8.97 46.35 10.70
N PRO A 685 8.46 45.58 11.67
CA PRO A 685 8.21 44.14 11.48
C PRO A 685 7.34 43.89 10.23
N ALA A 686 7.91 43.20 9.24
CA ALA A 686 7.21 42.71 8.05
C ALA A 686 7.00 41.21 8.15
N ILE A 687 6.04 40.70 7.37
CA ILE A 687 5.60 39.32 7.42
C ILE A 687 5.66 38.69 6.03
N ILE A 688 6.14 37.45 5.97
CA ILE A 688 6.00 36.56 4.82
C ILE A 688 5.15 35.36 5.23
N ARG A 689 4.15 35.06 4.40
CA ARG A 689 3.33 33.83 4.47
C ARG A 689 3.61 33.00 3.24
N MET A 690 4.11 31.79 3.40
CA MET A 690 4.46 30.89 2.31
C MET A 690 3.73 29.56 2.44
N TRP A 691 3.23 28.99 1.33
CA TRP A 691 2.60 27.66 1.32
C TRP A 691 2.67 27.01 -0.06
N TYR A 692 2.33 25.72 -0.13
CA TYR A 692 2.24 25.02 -1.40
C TYR A 692 0.87 25.20 -2.06
N TYR A 693 0.84 25.73 -3.30
CA TYR A 693 -0.38 25.90 -4.07
C TYR A 693 -0.62 24.73 -5.03
N VAL A 694 -1.72 23.99 -4.82
CA VAL A 694 -2.17 22.94 -5.75
C VAL A 694 -2.95 23.57 -6.92
N PRO A 695 -2.48 23.46 -8.18
CA PRO A 695 -3.17 24.05 -9.32
C PRO A 695 -4.57 23.47 -9.54
N ARG A 696 -5.57 24.32 -9.79
CA ARG A 696 -7.00 23.95 -9.91
C ARG A 696 -7.33 22.84 -10.92
N TYR A 697 -6.50 22.64 -11.95
CA TYR A 697 -6.73 21.58 -12.93
C TYR A 697 -6.49 20.17 -12.35
N MET A 698 -5.65 20.02 -11.32
CA MET A 698 -5.39 18.74 -10.67
C MET A 698 -6.61 18.19 -9.91
N PRO A 699 -7.21 18.94 -8.94
CA PRO A 699 -8.42 18.47 -8.27
C PRO A 699 -9.58 18.26 -9.25
N LEU A 700 -9.70 19.07 -10.30
CA LEU A 700 -10.70 18.87 -11.34
C LEU A 700 -10.49 17.53 -12.08
N ALA A 701 -9.26 17.21 -12.48
CA ALA A 701 -8.93 15.94 -13.11
C ALA A 701 -9.24 14.76 -12.19
N CYS A 702 -8.87 14.86 -10.91
CA CYS A 702 -9.19 13.86 -9.89
C CYS A 702 -10.70 13.67 -9.72
N ALA A 703 -11.48 14.76 -9.65
CA ALA A 703 -12.93 14.72 -9.52
C ALA A 703 -13.62 14.07 -10.74
N LEU A 704 -13.18 14.40 -11.96
CA LEU A 704 -13.68 13.77 -13.19
C LEU A 704 -13.38 12.27 -13.21
N SER A 705 -12.14 11.90 -12.87
CA SER A 705 -11.68 10.52 -12.79
C SER A 705 -12.53 9.72 -11.78
N PHE A 706 -12.70 10.27 -10.58
CA PHE A 706 -13.48 9.66 -9.49
C PHE A 706 -14.96 9.54 -9.82
N GLY A 707 -15.56 10.60 -10.37
CA GLY A 707 -16.93 10.59 -10.85
C GLY A 707 -17.16 9.54 -11.93
N LEU A 708 -16.18 9.33 -12.82
CA LEU A 708 -16.23 8.27 -13.82
C LEU A 708 -16.17 6.89 -13.19
N TRP A 709 -15.24 6.63 -12.24
CA TRP A 709 -15.18 5.37 -11.50
C TRP A 709 -16.54 5.03 -10.86
N ILE A 710 -17.12 5.96 -10.10
CA ILE A 710 -18.41 5.74 -9.42
C ILE A 710 -19.54 5.55 -10.44
N GLY A 711 -19.66 6.47 -11.40
CA GLY A 711 -20.72 6.45 -12.41
C GLY A 711 -20.72 5.18 -13.24
N SER A 712 -19.55 4.75 -13.71
CA SER A 712 -19.43 3.56 -14.54
C SER A 712 -19.63 2.27 -13.74
N LEU A 713 -19.17 2.20 -12.48
CA LEU A 713 -19.43 1.06 -11.59
C LEU A 713 -20.91 0.94 -11.24
N MET A 714 -21.61 2.05 -10.98
CA MET A 714 -23.06 2.05 -10.75
C MET A 714 -23.82 1.52 -11.97
N ILE A 715 -23.44 1.92 -13.19
CA ILE A 715 -24.04 1.39 -14.43
C ILE A 715 -23.84 -0.12 -14.54
N VAL A 716 -22.65 -0.63 -14.21
CA VAL A 716 -22.37 -2.08 -14.20
C VAL A 716 -23.22 -2.78 -13.14
N ALA A 717 -23.29 -2.25 -11.92
CA ALA A 717 -24.08 -2.81 -10.82
C ALA A 717 -25.57 -2.90 -11.18
N VAL A 718 -26.15 -1.83 -11.75
CA VAL A 718 -27.55 -1.82 -12.21
C VAL A 718 -27.79 -2.85 -13.32
N ARG A 719 -26.85 -2.99 -14.27
CA ARG A 719 -26.97 -4.01 -15.33
C ARG A 719 -26.88 -5.44 -14.79
N VAL A 720 -26.07 -5.67 -13.78
CA VAL A 720 -25.99 -6.98 -13.11
C VAL A 720 -27.29 -7.26 -12.35
N TYR A 721 -27.80 -6.28 -11.61
CA TYR A 721 -29.06 -6.40 -10.88
C TYR A 721 -30.25 -6.72 -11.80
N ARG A 722 -30.41 -5.96 -12.91
CA ARG A 722 -31.47 -6.18 -13.91
C ARG A 722 -31.40 -7.51 -14.68
N ARG A 723 -30.31 -8.27 -14.55
CA ARG A 723 -30.19 -9.63 -15.14
C ARG A 723 -30.51 -10.73 -14.14
N ILE A 724 -30.56 -10.39 -12.84
CA ILE A 724 -30.83 -11.31 -11.75
C ILE A 724 -32.33 -11.35 -11.43
N ASP A 725 -33.04 -10.23 -11.65
CA ASP A 725 -34.50 -10.17 -11.78
C ASP A 725 -34.93 -10.55 -13.21
#